data_AF-A0A7K3M4T3-F1
#
_entry.id   AF-A0A7K3M4T3-F1
#
_cell.length_a   1.000
_cell.length_b   1.000
_cell.length_c   1.000
_cell.angle_alpha   90.00
_cell.angle_beta   90.00
_cell.angle_gamma   90.00
#
_symmetry.space_group_name_H-M   'P 1'
#
loop_
_entity.id
_entity.type
_entity.pdbx_description
1 polymer ?
#
loop_
_entity_poly.entity_id
_entity_poly.type
_entity_poly.pdbx_seq_one_letter_code
_entity_poly.pdbx_strand_id
1 'polypeptide(L)'
;MTSRTTRFDILMATDGRFPGGTTSSVVEEIEAQHRAGYRTGLLHLPSPVLGKARPFAPKVRKALDEGKAELVLGADRVEAGLLLARHPTIFTDPPHGLPQLDAEHVILAVNQVASDDRGVQPYYDVRHVHRQIERLMGKEATWAPIGPRVRQSLESHAGWLPMLPWDWENVIDVAASQVKRTGFVSDRPVIGRHSRGHWTKWPDNKSDILAAYPHDPRYSVRILGGTDAPAQILDRIPANWVDLPFNSVPVRDFLATIDFFVYFHHPGLVEAFGRVVLEALSAGAVAIVPPYLEPLFGGACLYGSPADVRRYVDDLYGNWDAFAARSQAGVELAQKRFSYETHIERVEKLIGAPEGATGSPRASATRRRTARSAASSEKPKEQRRPRVNHADGPRTLVIDVRWDTTGGSVLPSVVGHVTGEGPCAVVVPAWRAAEVAHVPTVAKPGRAAGAVERREVLVETFPWGLAELSAAERRRYLALRLDGLVATHRPSRIVVVDGGGPDAKVVTGSVKDVSIERVRVHRGSPSVSDRPAPVTTEDDTTDAEPPAWPLPEGWTVTFRAPGRPATAPQRGRMARLRRKAPTRLRHAARRTMSSLRRGRVKMLERVAPSSGLMLFEVSDADLTLPARAPITHPAPDRLPVALLIVTGEEVDPAATLRAVVERAQMSAAFRPAVLAPPSWVDEAVEFGVTLETLVPESGWNALYGEGWQDYLRRRVDETCRVIHPITVVYIDRTIEPAGQAGASAAVLDVLEMARTRRRA
;
A
#
# COMPACT_ATOMS: atom_id res chain seq x y z
N MET A 1 -22.66 -30.88 -28.28
CA MET A 1 -22.27 -29.45 -28.35
C MET A 1 -21.03 -29.35 -29.22
N THR A 2 -20.86 -28.27 -29.99
CA THR A 2 -19.63 -28.00 -30.75
C THR A 2 -18.58 -27.40 -29.82
N SER A 3 -17.41 -28.02 -29.73
CA SER A 3 -16.26 -27.51 -28.96
C SER A 3 -15.86 -26.11 -29.44
N ARG A 4 -15.64 -25.17 -28.52
CA ARG A 4 -15.20 -23.81 -28.80
C ARG A 4 -13.68 -23.72 -28.84
N THR A 5 -13.10 -24.02 -30.00
CA THR A 5 -11.71 -23.71 -30.32
C THR A 5 -11.50 -22.20 -30.49
N THR A 6 -10.39 -21.67 -29.96
CA THR A 6 -9.88 -20.31 -30.26
C THR A 6 -8.46 -20.42 -30.82
N ARG A 7 -8.12 -19.56 -31.80
CA ARG A 7 -6.80 -19.55 -32.47
C ARG A 7 -6.05 -18.24 -32.25
N PHE A 8 -4.74 -18.34 -32.05
CA PHE A 8 -3.81 -17.21 -31.92
C PHE A 8 -2.51 -17.55 -32.65
N ASP A 9 -1.78 -16.59 -33.20
CA ASP A 9 -0.40 -16.86 -33.62
C ASP A 9 0.45 -17.17 -32.37
N ILE A 10 0.21 -16.40 -31.30
CA ILE A 10 0.99 -16.45 -30.05
C ILE A 10 0.07 -16.49 -28.83
N LEU A 11 0.28 -17.45 -27.95
CA LEU A 11 -0.38 -17.58 -26.65
C LEU A 11 0.60 -17.19 -25.53
N MET A 12 0.47 -15.96 -25.03
CA MET A 12 1.21 -15.46 -23.87
C MET A 12 0.66 -16.09 -22.59
N ALA A 13 1.45 -16.91 -21.88
CA ALA A 13 1.04 -17.54 -20.63
C ALA A 13 1.74 -16.90 -19.42
N THR A 14 1.00 -16.23 -18.52
CA THR A 14 1.60 -15.62 -17.33
C THR A 14 0.59 -15.26 -16.23
N ASP A 15 1.08 -14.83 -15.06
CA ASP A 15 0.25 -14.22 -14.04
C ASP A 15 0.08 -12.71 -14.34
N GLY A 16 -1.09 -12.33 -14.88
CA GLY A 16 -1.45 -10.94 -15.18
C GLY A 16 -1.46 -10.00 -13.97
N ARG A 17 -1.29 -10.53 -12.74
CA ARG A 17 -1.26 -9.80 -11.47
C ARG A 17 0.18 -9.51 -10.98
N PHE A 18 1.23 -9.96 -11.69
CA PHE A 18 2.61 -9.66 -11.31
C PHE A 18 2.87 -8.13 -11.22
N PRO A 19 3.74 -7.67 -10.30
CA PRO A 19 4.06 -6.24 -10.19
C PRO A 19 5.41 -5.88 -10.85
N GLY A 20 5.43 -4.82 -11.66
CA GLY A 20 6.66 -4.14 -12.10
C GLY A 20 7.34 -4.76 -13.32
N GLY A 21 8.55 -5.30 -13.14
CA GLY A 21 9.45 -5.72 -14.23
C GLY A 21 8.84 -6.78 -15.15
N THR A 22 8.54 -7.97 -14.62
CA THR A 22 7.89 -9.09 -15.33
C THR A 22 6.73 -8.65 -16.22
N THR A 23 5.80 -7.89 -15.64
CA THR A 23 4.63 -7.38 -16.34
C THR A 23 4.95 -6.31 -17.38
N SER A 24 5.96 -5.49 -17.15
CA SER A 24 6.40 -4.54 -18.17
C SER A 24 6.93 -5.32 -19.36
N SER A 25 7.88 -6.26 -19.18
CA SER A 25 8.40 -7.10 -20.27
C SER A 25 7.33 -7.91 -21.02
N VAL A 26 6.25 -8.33 -20.35
CA VAL A 26 5.09 -8.95 -21.02
C VAL A 26 4.33 -7.95 -21.89
N VAL A 27 4.15 -6.71 -21.43
CA VAL A 27 3.39 -5.68 -22.17
C VAL A 27 4.19 -5.03 -23.28
N GLU A 28 5.50 -4.81 -23.12
CA GLU A 28 6.38 -4.38 -24.22
C GLU A 28 6.33 -5.38 -25.39
N GLU A 29 6.27 -6.68 -25.09
CA GLU A 29 6.19 -7.70 -26.14
C GLU A 29 4.79 -7.91 -26.73
N ILE A 30 3.70 -7.83 -25.94
CA ILE A 30 2.34 -7.76 -26.50
C ILE A 30 2.20 -6.55 -27.44
N GLU A 31 2.80 -5.42 -27.10
CA GLU A 31 2.85 -4.22 -27.96
C GLU A 31 3.65 -4.48 -29.24
N ALA A 32 4.83 -5.13 -29.17
CA ALA A 32 5.61 -5.50 -30.34
C ALA A 32 4.85 -6.47 -31.28
N GLN A 33 4.32 -7.56 -30.73
CA GLN A 33 3.52 -8.56 -31.44
C GLN A 33 2.34 -7.92 -32.19
N HIS A 34 1.59 -7.06 -31.49
CA HIS A 34 0.47 -6.32 -32.05
C HIS A 34 0.89 -5.37 -33.18
N ARG A 35 2.02 -4.68 -33.05
CA ARG A 35 2.56 -3.78 -34.10
C ARG A 35 3.00 -4.53 -35.36
N ALA A 36 3.50 -5.76 -35.22
CA ALA A 36 3.82 -6.64 -36.34
C ALA A 36 2.59 -7.34 -36.95
N GLY A 37 1.43 -7.27 -36.29
CA GLY A 37 0.16 -7.83 -36.78
C GLY A 37 -0.20 -9.22 -36.24
N TYR A 38 0.58 -9.79 -35.32
CA TYR A 38 0.25 -11.07 -34.68
C TYR A 38 -0.99 -10.95 -33.77
N ARG A 39 -1.92 -11.90 -33.89
CA ARG A 39 -3.06 -12.05 -32.99
C ARG A 39 -2.63 -12.76 -31.71
N THR A 40 -2.34 -11.97 -30.68
CA THR A 40 -1.90 -12.49 -29.38
C THR A 40 -3.07 -12.86 -28.46
N GLY A 41 -3.05 -14.07 -27.92
CA GLY A 41 -3.89 -14.50 -26.80
C GLY A 41 -3.14 -14.37 -25.47
N LEU A 42 -3.85 -14.06 -24.38
CA LEU A 42 -3.32 -14.06 -23.01
C LEU A 42 -3.99 -15.16 -22.19
N LEU A 43 -3.22 -16.20 -21.83
CA LEU A 43 -3.63 -17.20 -20.85
C LEU A 43 -3.18 -16.76 -19.45
N HIS A 44 -4.15 -16.50 -18.58
CA HIS A 44 -3.83 -16.19 -17.18
C HIS A 44 -3.59 -17.47 -16.37
N LEU A 45 -2.34 -17.68 -15.95
CA LEU A 45 -1.95 -18.71 -15.00
C LEU A 45 -1.59 -18.07 -13.65
N PRO A 46 -2.44 -18.19 -12.61
CA PRO A 46 -2.16 -17.69 -11.26
C PRO A 46 -0.94 -18.37 -10.64
N SER A 47 0.08 -17.60 -10.26
CA SER A 47 1.23 -18.14 -9.54
C SER A 47 1.01 -18.08 -8.02
N PRO A 48 1.35 -19.14 -7.25
CA PRO A 48 1.20 -19.14 -5.79
C PRO A 48 2.04 -18.07 -5.08
N VAL A 49 3.15 -17.60 -5.68
CA VAL A 49 4.04 -16.60 -5.07
C VAL A 49 3.39 -15.23 -4.82
N LEU A 50 2.26 -14.93 -5.48
CA LEU A 50 1.49 -13.69 -5.23
C LEU A 50 0.49 -13.79 -4.07
N GLY A 51 0.15 -15.01 -3.63
CA GLY A 51 -0.60 -15.32 -2.42
C GLY A 51 -2.07 -14.89 -2.41
N LYS A 52 -2.35 -13.58 -2.22
CA LYS A 52 -3.72 -13.03 -2.21
C LYS A 52 -4.24 -12.88 -3.63
N ALA A 53 -5.56 -12.91 -3.81
CA ALA A 53 -6.20 -12.38 -5.01
C ALA A 53 -5.81 -10.90 -5.19
N ARG A 54 -5.47 -10.52 -6.42
CA ARG A 54 -5.09 -9.16 -6.84
C ARG A 54 -5.74 -8.89 -8.20
N PRO A 55 -6.12 -7.65 -8.53
CA PRO A 55 -6.53 -7.31 -9.88
C PRO A 55 -5.34 -7.47 -10.84
N PHE A 56 -5.61 -7.67 -12.14
CA PHE A 56 -4.57 -7.60 -13.16
C PHE A 56 -3.87 -6.24 -13.10
N ALA A 57 -2.55 -6.24 -13.30
CA ALA A 57 -1.74 -5.02 -13.28
C ALA A 57 -2.24 -4.01 -14.34
N PRO A 58 -2.27 -2.69 -14.04
CA PRO A 58 -2.89 -1.71 -14.94
C PRO A 58 -2.35 -1.70 -16.38
N LYS A 59 -1.06 -2.00 -16.59
CA LYS A 59 -0.47 -2.14 -17.94
C LYS A 59 -1.09 -3.30 -18.73
N VAL A 60 -1.33 -4.46 -18.09
CA VAL A 60 -1.96 -5.64 -18.73
C VAL A 60 -3.41 -5.33 -19.08
N ARG A 61 -4.17 -4.74 -18.14
CA ARG A 61 -5.56 -4.32 -18.40
C ARG A 61 -5.63 -3.38 -19.59
N LYS A 62 -4.77 -2.35 -19.63
CA LYS A 62 -4.65 -1.42 -20.76
C LYS A 62 -4.41 -2.15 -22.09
N ALA A 63 -3.51 -3.13 -22.14
CA ALA A 63 -3.23 -3.87 -23.38
C ALA A 63 -4.44 -4.69 -23.87
N LEU A 64 -5.21 -5.27 -22.94
CA LEU A 64 -6.48 -5.96 -23.24
C LEU A 64 -7.58 -4.98 -23.67
N ASP A 65 -7.74 -3.86 -22.94
CA ASP A 65 -8.72 -2.80 -23.20
C ASP A 65 -8.47 -2.11 -24.56
N GLU A 66 -7.21 -2.02 -24.99
CA GLU A 66 -6.78 -1.51 -26.30
C GLU A 66 -6.81 -2.57 -27.43
N GLY A 67 -7.21 -3.82 -27.12
CA GLY A 67 -7.34 -4.90 -28.11
C GLY A 67 -6.01 -5.47 -28.63
N LYS A 68 -4.90 -5.28 -27.90
CA LYS A 68 -3.55 -5.72 -28.29
C LYS A 68 -3.27 -7.18 -27.98
N ALA A 69 -3.99 -7.73 -27.00
CA ALA A 69 -4.12 -9.16 -26.77
C ALA A 69 -5.55 -9.49 -26.34
N GLU A 70 -5.98 -10.73 -26.56
CA GLU A 70 -7.30 -11.24 -26.17
C GLU A 70 -7.17 -12.14 -24.93
N LEU A 71 -7.91 -11.86 -23.85
CA LEU A 71 -7.89 -12.71 -22.66
C LEU A 71 -8.65 -14.02 -22.94
N VAL A 72 -7.97 -15.15 -22.80
CA VAL A 72 -8.57 -16.48 -23.00
C VAL A 72 -9.63 -16.74 -21.94
N LEU A 73 -10.90 -16.79 -22.35
CA LEU A 73 -12.06 -16.98 -21.47
C LEU A 73 -13.01 -18.06 -22.00
N GLY A 74 -13.09 -19.20 -21.31
CA GLY A 74 -14.09 -20.25 -21.52
C GLY A 74 -14.08 -20.93 -22.89
N ALA A 75 -12.95 -20.93 -23.57
CA ALA A 75 -12.72 -21.81 -24.71
C ALA A 75 -12.61 -23.27 -24.21
N ASP A 76 -12.92 -24.23 -25.08
CA ASP A 76 -12.73 -25.66 -24.80
C ASP A 76 -11.33 -26.11 -25.28
N ARG A 77 -10.86 -25.55 -26.39
CA ARG A 77 -9.49 -25.70 -26.93
C ARG A 77 -8.89 -24.35 -27.30
N VAL A 78 -7.58 -24.21 -27.13
CA VAL A 78 -6.79 -23.11 -27.70
C VAL A 78 -5.68 -23.70 -28.56
N GLU A 79 -5.60 -23.26 -29.80
CA GLU A 79 -4.59 -23.64 -30.78
C GLU A 79 -3.69 -22.42 -31.06
N ALA A 80 -2.37 -22.59 -31.08
CA ALA A 80 -1.43 -21.51 -31.43
C ALA A 80 -0.14 -22.00 -32.13
N GLY A 81 0.55 -21.11 -32.84
CA GLY A 81 1.92 -21.39 -33.29
C GLY A 81 2.88 -21.44 -32.10
N LEU A 82 2.91 -20.37 -31.30
CA LEU A 82 3.82 -20.23 -30.16
C LEU A 82 3.08 -20.06 -28.83
N LEU A 83 3.26 -20.99 -27.89
CA LEU A 83 3.02 -20.69 -26.47
C LEU A 83 4.28 -20.09 -25.86
N LEU A 84 4.21 -18.81 -25.48
CA LEU A 84 5.28 -18.11 -24.78
C LEU A 84 4.90 -17.89 -23.33
N ALA A 85 5.48 -18.70 -22.44
CA ALA A 85 5.30 -18.57 -21.01
C ALA A 85 6.31 -17.58 -20.39
N ARG A 86 5.84 -16.81 -19.41
CA ARG A 86 6.66 -15.87 -18.62
C ARG A 86 6.48 -16.13 -17.12
N HIS A 87 7.60 -16.40 -16.46
CA HIS A 87 7.81 -16.72 -15.04
C HIS A 87 7.55 -18.21 -14.67
N PRO A 88 8.59 -19.01 -14.34
CA PRO A 88 8.48 -20.45 -14.07
C PRO A 88 7.42 -20.83 -13.04
N THR A 89 7.26 -20.03 -11.99
CA THR A 89 6.31 -20.31 -10.89
C THR A 89 4.83 -20.25 -11.29
N ILE A 90 4.47 -19.89 -12.53
CA ILE A 90 3.08 -20.08 -13.01
C ILE A 90 2.73 -21.56 -13.20
N PHE A 91 3.74 -22.43 -13.32
CA PHE A 91 3.60 -23.89 -13.43
C PHE A 91 3.94 -24.63 -12.13
N THR A 92 4.08 -23.94 -11.00
CA THR A 92 4.25 -24.60 -9.68
C THR A 92 2.99 -25.35 -9.28
N ASP A 93 1.81 -24.77 -9.52
CA ASP A 93 0.51 -25.35 -9.21
C ASP A 93 -0.53 -24.81 -10.21
N PRO A 94 -0.59 -25.36 -11.45
CA PRO A 94 -1.49 -24.85 -12.49
C PRO A 94 -2.97 -25.13 -12.15
N PRO A 95 -3.90 -24.19 -12.45
CA PRO A 95 -5.32 -24.42 -12.25
C PRO A 95 -5.84 -25.68 -12.96
N HIS A 96 -6.79 -26.36 -12.33
CA HIS A 96 -7.59 -27.38 -13.00
C HIS A 96 -8.65 -26.73 -13.92
N GLY A 97 -9.08 -27.41 -14.97
CA GLY A 97 -10.09 -26.91 -15.90
C GLY A 97 -9.60 -25.82 -16.86
N LEU A 98 -8.30 -25.77 -17.14
CA LEU A 98 -7.77 -25.04 -18.30
C LEU A 98 -8.32 -25.65 -19.61
N PRO A 99 -8.46 -24.85 -20.69
CA PRO A 99 -8.78 -25.41 -22.01
C PRO A 99 -7.71 -26.41 -22.46
N GLN A 100 -8.07 -27.31 -23.38
CA GLN A 100 -7.06 -28.11 -24.08
C GLN A 100 -6.12 -27.17 -24.84
N LEU A 101 -4.83 -27.16 -24.48
CA LEU A 101 -3.83 -26.34 -25.14
C LEU A 101 -3.14 -27.17 -26.24
N ASP A 102 -2.98 -26.59 -27.41
CA ASP A 102 -2.14 -27.12 -28.47
C ASP A 102 -1.30 -25.97 -29.02
N ALA A 103 0.02 -26.15 -29.00
CA ALA A 103 0.97 -25.18 -29.53
C ALA A 103 2.07 -25.90 -30.32
N GLU A 104 2.47 -25.36 -31.47
CA GLU A 104 3.56 -25.95 -32.27
C GLU A 104 4.90 -25.82 -31.52
N HIS A 105 5.16 -24.64 -30.95
CA HIS A 105 6.32 -24.34 -30.13
C HIS A 105 5.91 -23.94 -28.70
N VAL A 106 6.65 -24.42 -27.69
CA VAL A 106 6.44 -24.09 -26.27
C VAL A 106 7.74 -23.54 -25.69
N ILE A 107 7.77 -22.22 -25.42
CA ILE A 107 8.93 -21.53 -24.87
C ILE A 107 8.62 -21.02 -23.46
N LEU A 108 9.49 -21.31 -22.49
CA LEU A 108 9.47 -20.66 -21.18
C LEU A 108 10.57 -19.59 -21.10
N ALA A 109 10.18 -18.31 -21.18
CA ALA A 109 11.08 -17.20 -20.89
C ALA A 109 11.32 -17.10 -19.37
N VAL A 110 12.49 -17.55 -18.93
CA VAL A 110 12.87 -17.71 -17.52
C VAL A 110 13.36 -16.36 -16.98
N ASN A 111 12.47 -15.62 -16.32
CA ASN A 111 12.73 -14.25 -15.85
C ASN A 111 12.99 -14.12 -14.33
N GLN A 112 13.36 -15.22 -13.68
CA GLN A 112 13.73 -15.33 -12.28
C GLN A 112 14.76 -16.46 -12.14
N VAL A 113 15.80 -16.30 -11.32
CA VAL A 113 16.78 -17.36 -11.05
C VAL A 113 16.16 -18.52 -10.28
N ALA A 114 16.67 -19.75 -10.48
CA ALA A 114 16.16 -20.93 -9.78
C ALA A 114 16.39 -20.86 -8.25
N SER A 115 17.54 -20.32 -7.85
CA SER A 115 17.91 -20.02 -6.46
C SER A 115 18.84 -18.79 -6.42
N ASP A 116 19.01 -18.20 -5.24
CA ASP A 116 20.12 -17.30 -4.93
C ASP A 116 20.70 -17.66 -3.55
N ASP A 117 21.83 -17.05 -3.18
CA ASP A 117 22.56 -17.36 -1.94
C ASP A 117 21.82 -16.96 -0.65
N ARG A 118 20.64 -16.31 -0.77
CA ARG A 118 19.70 -16.03 0.34
C ARG A 118 18.58 -17.05 0.43
N GLY A 119 18.38 -17.85 -0.62
CA GLY A 119 17.34 -18.87 -0.72
C GLY A 119 17.64 -20.07 0.17
N VAL A 120 17.05 -20.09 1.38
CA VAL A 120 16.97 -21.29 2.24
C VAL A 120 16.33 -22.48 1.49
N GLN A 121 15.56 -22.20 0.44
CA GLN A 121 15.05 -23.12 -0.57
C GLN A 121 15.08 -22.43 -1.95
N PRO A 122 15.09 -23.19 -3.08
CA PRO A 122 14.91 -22.63 -4.42
C PRO A 122 13.61 -21.84 -4.58
N TYR A 123 13.62 -20.84 -5.47
CA TYR A 123 12.43 -20.08 -5.86
C TYR A 123 11.41 -20.94 -6.62
N TYR A 124 11.86 -21.99 -7.30
CA TYR A 124 11.04 -23.02 -7.93
C TYR A 124 11.87 -24.30 -8.17
N ASP A 125 11.21 -25.46 -8.19
CA ASP A 125 11.79 -26.72 -8.64
C ASP A 125 11.73 -26.78 -10.18
N VAL A 126 12.91 -26.85 -10.82
CA VAL A 126 13.09 -26.92 -12.28
C VAL A 126 12.44 -28.20 -12.88
N ARG A 127 12.61 -29.35 -12.22
CA ARG A 127 12.04 -30.64 -12.66
C ARG A 127 10.53 -30.69 -12.47
N HIS A 128 9.99 -30.04 -11.44
CA HIS A 128 8.55 -29.93 -11.26
C HIS A 128 7.92 -28.99 -12.31
N VAL A 129 8.48 -27.79 -12.51
CA VAL A 129 8.01 -26.84 -13.53
C VAL A 129 8.02 -27.47 -14.92
N HIS A 130 9.12 -28.13 -15.32
CA HIS A 130 9.21 -28.77 -16.64
C HIS A 130 8.11 -29.82 -16.84
N ARG A 131 7.94 -30.75 -15.87
CA ARG A 131 6.89 -31.79 -15.93
C ARG A 131 5.46 -31.24 -15.90
N GLN A 132 5.20 -30.12 -15.22
CA GLN A 132 3.85 -29.52 -15.29
C GLN A 132 3.56 -28.91 -16.67
N ILE A 133 4.57 -28.36 -17.37
CA ILE A 133 4.36 -27.87 -18.74
C ILE A 133 4.14 -29.04 -19.71
N GLU A 134 4.99 -30.07 -19.63
CA GLU A 134 4.86 -31.31 -20.40
C GLU A 134 3.45 -31.92 -20.23
N ARG A 135 2.97 -32.03 -18.98
CA ARG A 135 1.63 -32.52 -18.64
C ARG A 135 0.48 -31.67 -19.19
N LEU A 136 0.65 -30.35 -19.28
CA LEU A 136 -0.38 -29.43 -19.78
C LEU A 136 -0.42 -29.37 -21.32
N MET A 137 0.73 -29.55 -21.97
CA MET A 137 0.89 -29.34 -23.42
C MET A 137 0.99 -30.64 -24.22
N GLY A 138 1.27 -31.78 -23.57
CA GLY A 138 1.67 -33.02 -24.24
C GLY A 138 3.01 -32.93 -24.98
N LYS A 139 3.81 -31.89 -24.70
CA LYS A 139 5.07 -31.53 -25.37
C LYS A 139 6.00 -30.88 -24.36
N GLU A 140 7.30 -31.17 -24.42
CA GLU A 140 8.31 -30.50 -23.60
C GLU A 140 8.38 -29.00 -23.90
N ALA A 141 8.84 -28.21 -22.92
CA ALA A 141 9.11 -26.79 -23.11
C ALA A 141 10.61 -26.54 -23.28
N THR A 142 10.98 -25.70 -24.26
CA THR A 142 12.33 -25.17 -24.37
C THR A 142 12.48 -23.96 -23.44
N TRP A 143 13.44 -24.04 -22.52
CA TRP A 143 13.71 -22.99 -21.54
C TRP A 143 14.62 -21.92 -22.14
N ALA A 144 14.26 -20.65 -21.94
CA ALA A 144 14.94 -19.52 -22.53
C ALA A 144 15.26 -18.49 -21.43
N PRO A 145 16.48 -18.53 -20.85
CA PRO A 145 16.90 -17.57 -19.82
C PRO A 145 16.84 -16.14 -20.33
N ILE A 146 16.34 -15.17 -19.55
CA ILE A 146 16.27 -13.77 -20.03
C ILE A 146 17.64 -13.06 -20.09
N GLY A 147 18.72 -13.71 -19.66
CA GLY A 147 20.06 -13.15 -19.63
C GLY A 147 21.06 -14.06 -18.89
N PRO A 148 22.37 -13.73 -18.94
CA PRO A 148 23.44 -14.64 -18.51
C PRO A 148 23.35 -15.12 -17.06
N ARG A 149 22.89 -14.28 -16.13
CA ARG A 149 22.71 -14.66 -14.71
C ARG A 149 21.62 -15.72 -14.51
N VAL A 150 20.56 -15.71 -15.31
CA VAL A 150 19.53 -16.76 -15.23
C VAL A 150 20.00 -18.03 -15.90
N ARG A 151 20.75 -17.94 -17.01
CA ARG A 151 21.40 -19.10 -17.66
C ARG A 151 22.34 -19.80 -16.69
N GLN A 152 23.19 -19.03 -15.99
CA GLN A 152 24.07 -19.53 -14.95
C GLN A 152 23.33 -20.29 -13.84
N SER A 153 22.18 -19.77 -13.37
CA SER A 153 21.35 -20.44 -12.36
C SER A 153 20.70 -21.77 -12.82
N LEU A 154 20.84 -22.13 -14.11
CA LEU A 154 20.31 -23.36 -14.70
C LEU A 154 21.41 -24.32 -15.20
N GLU A 155 22.69 -23.98 -15.10
CA GLU A 155 23.82 -24.81 -15.59
C GLU A 155 23.80 -26.25 -15.03
N SER A 156 23.43 -26.42 -13.75
CA SER A 156 23.26 -27.72 -13.09
C SER A 156 22.14 -28.60 -13.67
N HIS A 157 21.32 -28.06 -14.58
CA HIS A 157 20.25 -28.76 -15.28
C HIS A 157 20.52 -28.92 -16.79
N ALA A 158 21.56 -28.29 -17.33
CA ALA A 158 21.81 -28.18 -18.77
C ALA A 158 22.04 -29.53 -19.49
N GLY A 159 22.43 -30.58 -18.76
CA GLY A 159 22.60 -31.93 -19.32
C GLY A 159 21.30 -32.71 -19.58
N TRP A 160 20.13 -32.17 -19.23
CA TRP A 160 18.83 -32.80 -19.50
C TRP A 160 17.70 -31.81 -19.81
N LEU A 161 17.83 -30.54 -19.41
CA LEU A 161 16.82 -29.51 -19.63
C LEU A 161 16.96 -28.89 -21.04
N PRO A 162 15.94 -28.99 -21.92
CA PRO A 162 15.99 -28.34 -23.23
C PRO A 162 16.10 -26.82 -23.05
N MET A 163 17.16 -26.21 -23.59
CA MET A 163 17.39 -24.76 -23.52
C MET A 163 17.71 -24.16 -24.88
N LEU A 164 17.28 -22.91 -25.11
CA LEU A 164 17.74 -22.16 -26.29
C LEU A 164 19.23 -21.83 -26.18
N PRO A 165 19.99 -21.86 -27.29
CA PRO A 165 21.41 -21.50 -27.32
C PRO A 165 21.66 -19.99 -27.13
N TRP A 166 20.60 -19.17 -27.13
CA TRP A 166 20.60 -17.72 -26.91
C TRP A 166 19.55 -17.33 -25.86
N ASP A 167 19.66 -16.11 -25.30
CA ASP A 167 18.83 -15.64 -24.19
C ASP A 167 17.56 -14.90 -24.64
N TRP A 168 16.43 -15.13 -23.93
CA TRP A 168 15.18 -14.43 -24.15
C TRP A 168 15.17 -13.03 -23.52
N GLU A 169 16.10 -12.21 -23.97
CA GLU A 169 16.33 -10.86 -23.46
C GLU A 169 15.08 -9.99 -23.58
N ASN A 170 14.83 -9.18 -22.55
CA ASN A 170 13.69 -8.27 -22.48
C ASN A 170 13.87 -7.13 -23.48
N VAL A 171 12.77 -6.69 -24.08
CA VAL A 171 12.77 -5.59 -25.04
C VAL A 171 12.08 -4.34 -24.49
N ILE A 172 12.23 -3.23 -25.22
CA ILE A 172 11.63 -1.94 -24.93
C ILE A 172 11.34 -1.18 -26.23
N ASP A 173 10.32 -0.32 -26.23
CA ASP A 173 10.13 0.68 -27.27
C ASP A 173 11.23 1.74 -27.19
N VAL A 174 12.36 1.51 -27.88
CA VAL A 174 13.52 2.43 -27.85
C VAL A 174 13.16 3.79 -28.45
N ALA A 175 12.37 3.82 -29.53
CA ALA A 175 11.96 5.06 -30.18
C ALA A 175 11.08 5.94 -29.28
N ALA A 176 10.15 5.34 -28.51
CA ALA A 176 9.39 6.05 -27.51
C ALA A 176 10.26 6.46 -26.30
N SER A 177 11.25 5.64 -25.92
CA SER A 177 12.08 5.87 -24.72
C SER A 177 13.21 6.88 -24.93
N GLN A 178 13.65 7.10 -26.17
CA GLN A 178 14.79 7.95 -26.49
C GLN A 178 14.58 9.41 -26.08
N VAL A 179 15.65 10.03 -25.54
CA VAL A 179 15.75 11.46 -25.25
C VAL A 179 16.89 12.03 -26.10
N LYS A 180 16.64 13.13 -26.82
CA LYS A 180 17.68 13.81 -27.59
C LYS A 180 18.65 14.51 -26.64
N ARG A 181 19.92 14.11 -26.66
CA ARG A 181 21.02 14.76 -25.93
C ARG A 181 21.72 15.76 -26.85
N THR A 182 21.95 16.99 -26.36
CA THR A 182 22.67 18.06 -27.09
C THR A 182 23.58 18.89 -26.19
N GLY A 183 23.85 18.39 -24.98
CA GLY A 183 24.55 19.01 -23.88
C GLY A 183 24.17 18.29 -22.58
N PHE A 184 24.88 18.60 -21.48
CA PHE A 184 24.52 18.12 -20.15
C PHE A 184 23.22 18.77 -19.63
N VAL A 185 22.59 18.14 -18.64
CA VAL A 185 21.28 18.55 -18.09
C VAL A 185 21.36 19.86 -17.28
N SER A 186 22.51 20.21 -16.70
CA SER A 186 22.66 21.43 -15.91
C SER A 186 24.09 21.99 -15.88
N ASP A 187 24.36 22.93 -14.97
CA ASP A 187 25.70 23.50 -14.71
C ASP A 187 26.65 22.51 -14.01
N ARG A 188 26.09 21.44 -13.44
CA ARG A 188 26.79 20.37 -12.72
C ARG A 188 26.35 18.98 -13.20
N PRO A 189 27.14 17.92 -12.95
CA PRO A 189 26.73 16.55 -13.28
C PRO A 189 25.46 16.16 -12.51
N VAL A 190 24.46 15.65 -13.23
CA VAL A 190 23.25 15.11 -12.64
C VAL A 190 23.31 13.57 -12.62
N ILE A 191 23.62 13.02 -11.46
CA ILE A 191 23.57 11.59 -11.16
C ILE A 191 22.13 11.20 -10.83
N GLY A 192 21.67 10.02 -11.25
CA GLY A 192 20.42 9.49 -10.73
C GLY A 192 20.20 8.01 -10.91
N ARG A 193 19.09 7.54 -10.34
CA ARG A 193 18.63 6.14 -10.39
C ARG A 193 17.12 6.08 -10.48
N HIS A 194 16.59 5.00 -11.03
CA HIS A 194 15.21 4.61 -10.79
C HIS A 194 15.11 3.13 -10.42
N SER A 195 14.30 2.81 -9.41
CA SER A 195 14.00 1.45 -8.97
C SER A 195 12.86 1.48 -7.95
N ARG A 196 12.56 0.37 -7.27
CA ARG A 196 11.79 0.41 -6.01
C ARG A 196 12.69 0.87 -4.87
N GLY A 197 12.20 1.71 -3.96
CA GLY A 197 12.90 2.11 -2.72
C GLY A 197 13.10 1.00 -1.68
N HIS A 198 12.92 -0.28 -2.05
CA HIS A 198 13.10 -1.43 -1.18
C HIS A 198 14.60 -1.67 -0.90
N TRP A 199 14.96 -2.02 0.35
CA TRP A 199 16.34 -2.14 0.83
C TRP A 199 17.24 -3.01 -0.07
N THR A 200 16.75 -4.13 -0.59
CA THR A 200 17.55 -4.99 -1.50
C THR A 200 18.04 -4.30 -2.78
N LYS A 201 17.41 -3.19 -3.21
CA LYS A 201 17.80 -2.40 -4.39
C LYS A 201 18.80 -1.29 -4.08
N TRP A 202 19.32 -1.18 -2.85
CA TRP A 202 20.36 -0.24 -2.45
C TRP A 202 21.59 -0.99 -1.93
N PRO A 203 22.81 -0.43 -2.00
CA PRO A 203 23.93 -0.92 -1.21
C PRO A 203 23.54 -0.95 0.28
N ASP A 204 24.13 -1.86 1.03
CA ASP A 204 23.78 -2.14 2.43
C ASP A 204 24.47 -1.25 3.46
N ASN A 205 25.45 -0.45 3.03
CA ASN A 205 26.32 0.32 3.91
C ASN A 205 26.46 1.79 3.49
N LYS A 206 26.76 2.64 4.48
CA LYS A 206 26.86 4.10 4.34
C LYS A 206 27.97 4.56 3.40
N SER A 207 29.05 3.80 3.28
CA SER A 207 30.17 4.12 2.38
C SER A 207 29.75 3.99 0.92
N ASP A 208 29.23 2.83 0.53
CA ASP A 208 28.85 2.56 -0.86
C ASP A 208 27.67 3.42 -1.33
N ILE A 209 26.70 3.70 -0.45
CA ILE A 209 25.61 4.62 -0.78
C ILE A 209 26.17 6.03 -1.09
N LEU A 210 27.06 6.57 -0.26
CA LEU A 210 27.61 7.93 -0.46
C LEU A 210 28.70 7.99 -1.54
N ALA A 211 29.32 6.86 -1.89
CA ALA A 211 30.24 6.75 -3.02
C ALA A 211 29.47 6.75 -4.36
N ALA A 212 28.41 5.94 -4.45
CA ALA A 212 27.54 5.89 -5.64
C ALA A 212 26.64 7.12 -5.81
N TYR A 213 26.27 7.79 -4.72
CA TYR A 213 25.40 8.97 -4.73
C TYR A 213 26.00 10.05 -3.81
N PRO A 214 26.93 10.89 -4.34
CA PRO A 214 27.65 11.87 -3.53
C PRO A 214 26.74 12.84 -2.76
N HIS A 215 27.15 13.17 -1.53
CA HIS A 215 26.57 14.27 -0.73
C HIS A 215 27.26 15.63 -0.99
N ASP A 216 28.23 15.64 -1.90
CA ASP A 216 29.02 16.81 -2.30
C ASP A 216 28.16 17.71 -3.23
N PRO A 217 27.99 19.02 -2.92
CA PRO A 217 27.14 19.94 -3.69
C PRO A 217 27.64 20.22 -5.12
N ARG A 218 28.85 19.76 -5.49
CA ARG A 218 29.30 19.69 -6.89
C ARG A 218 28.46 18.75 -7.76
N TYR A 219 27.66 17.85 -7.17
CA TYR A 219 26.78 16.93 -7.91
C TYR A 219 25.30 17.17 -7.56
N SER A 220 24.41 17.06 -8.55
CA SER A 220 22.97 16.89 -8.30
C SER A 220 22.65 15.39 -8.30
N VAL A 221 21.89 14.92 -7.31
CA VAL A 221 21.44 13.52 -7.24
C VAL A 221 19.91 13.47 -7.38
N ARG A 222 19.39 12.57 -8.22
CA ARG A 222 17.94 12.40 -8.43
C ARG A 222 17.52 10.94 -8.32
N ILE A 223 16.52 10.66 -7.48
CA ILE A 223 16.07 9.32 -7.12
C ILE A 223 14.61 9.17 -7.51
N LEU A 224 14.28 8.29 -8.47
CA LEU A 224 12.89 7.89 -8.74
C LEU A 224 12.62 6.51 -8.12
N GLY A 225 11.95 6.48 -6.97
CA GLY A 225 11.64 5.24 -6.29
C GLY A 225 11.33 5.33 -4.80
N GLY A 226 11.53 6.48 -4.16
CA GLY A 226 11.59 6.61 -2.70
C GLY A 226 13.02 6.41 -2.15
N THR A 227 13.38 7.24 -1.17
CA THR A 227 14.66 7.21 -0.44
C THR A 227 14.54 6.63 0.98
N ASP A 228 13.44 5.96 1.32
CA ASP A 228 13.21 5.43 2.68
C ASP A 228 14.32 4.47 3.15
N ALA A 229 14.76 3.54 2.30
CA ALA A 229 15.83 2.60 2.63
C ALA A 229 17.21 3.27 2.88
N PRO A 230 17.77 4.13 1.99
CA PRO A 230 19.00 4.83 2.31
C PRO A 230 18.83 5.84 3.45
N ALA A 231 17.64 6.40 3.71
CA ALA A 231 17.43 7.26 4.88
C ALA A 231 17.71 6.51 6.19
N GLN A 232 17.35 5.22 6.26
CA GLN A 232 17.63 4.35 7.41
C GLN A 232 19.14 4.03 7.59
N ILE A 233 19.94 4.09 6.52
CA ILE A 233 21.38 3.77 6.54
C ILE A 233 22.25 5.05 6.64
N LEU A 234 21.74 6.20 6.18
CA LEU A 234 22.43 7.49 6.18
C LEU A 234 22.06 8.40 7.37
N ASP A 235 21.10 8.00 8.20
CA ASP A 235 20.38 8.79 9.23
C ASP A 235 19.50 9.93 8.65
N ARG A 236 19.94 10.53 7.55
CA ARG A 236 19.23 11.55 6.76
C ARG A 236 19.70 11.55 5.31
N ILE A 237 18.82 11.98 4.41
CA ILE A 237 19.18 12.18 3.00
C ILE A 237 19.99 13.48 2.82
N PRO A 238 21.08 13.49 2.01
CA PRO A 238 21.84 14.70 1.71
C PRO A 238 21.02 15.78 0.99
N ALA A 239 21.34 17.05 1.24
CA ALA A 239 20.58 18.20 0.74
C ALA A 239 20.67 18.43 -0.78
N ASN A 240 21.62 17.79 -1.47
CA ASN A 240 21.77 17.82 -2.93
C ASN A 240 21.01 16.69 -3.65
N TRP A 241 20.29 15.83 -2.91
CA TRP A 241 19.45 14.76 -3.44
C TRP A 241 18.00 15.21 -3.59
N VAL A 242 17.34 14.78 -4.67
CA VAL A 242 15.91 14.92 -4.91
C VAL A 242 15.26 13.54 -4.89
N ASP A 243 14.34 13.32 -3.94
CA ASP A 243 13.50 12.11 -3.91
C ASP A 243 12.18 12.33 -4.65
N LEU A 244 11.85 11.37 -5.51
CA LEU A 244 10.60 11.27 -6.26
C LEU A 244 9.97 9.89 -5.94
N PRO A 245 8.74 9.83 -5.41
CA PRO A 245 8.07 8.56 -5.09
C PRO A 245 7.97 7.62 -6.29
N PHE A 246 7.94 6.31 -6.04
CA PHE A 246 7.87 5.31 -7.10
C PHE A 246 6.66 5.54 -8.04
N ASN A 247 6.91 5.60 -9.35
CA ASN A 247 5.95 5.96 -10.41
C ASN A 247 5.33 7.38 -10.32
N SER A 248 5.89 8.33 -9.56
CA SER A 248 5.35 9.70 -9.49
C SER A 248 5.49 10.49 -10.80
N VAL A 249 6.44 10.09 -11.67
CA VAL A 249 6.69 10.63 -13.01
C VAL A 249 6.98 9.48 -13.99
N PRO A 250 6.74 9.66 -15.30
CA PRO A 250 7.15 8.68 -16.31
C PRO A 250 8.67 8.46 -16.30
N VAL A 251 9.12 7.21 -16.45
CA VAL A 251 10.54 6.83 -16.40
C VAL A 251 11.38 7.60 -17.43
N ARG A 252 10.88 7.71 -18.66
CA ARG A 252 11.48 8.53 -19.74
C ARG A 252 11.70 9.98 -19.32
N ASP A 253 10.66 10.61 -18.75
CA ASP A 253 10.70 12.03 -18.41
C ASP A 253 11.61 12.30 -17.20
N PHE A 254 11.80 11.30 -16.32
CA PHE A 254 12.84 11.33 -15.29
C PHE A 254 14.25 11.19 -15.88
N LEU A 255 14.46 10.19 -16.76
CA LEU A 255 15.76 9.91 -17.41
C LEU A 255 16.23 11.08 -18.29
N ALA A 256 15.29 11.86 -18.85
CA ALA A 256 15.57 13.12 -19.53
C ALA A 256 16.17 14.21 -18.63
N THR A 257 16.18 14.01 -17.30
CA THR A 257 16.67 14.98 -16.32
C THR A 257 17.88 14.48 -15.50
N ILE A 258 18.57 13.43 -15.98
CA ILE A 258 19.85 12.97 -15.45
C ILE A 258 20.86 12.78 -16.59
N ASP A 259 22.14 12.98 -16.33
CA ASP A 259 23.23 12.68 -17.27
C ASP A 259 23.71 11.24 -17.08
N PHE A 260 23.95 10.85 -15.82
CA PHE A 260 24.53 9.58 -15.43
C PHE A 260 23.50 8.72 -14.68
N PHE A 261 23.29 7.49 -15.13
CA PHE A 261 22.44 6.52 -14.46
C PHE A 261 23.29 5.55 -13.63
N VAL A 262 23.14 5.59 -12.32
CA VAL A 262 23.91 4.74 -11.39
C VAL A 262 23.01 3.63 -10.87
N TYR A 263 23.46 2.38 -10.95
CA TYR A 263 22.69 1.23 -10.43
C TYR A 263 23.54 0.24 -9.63
N PHE A 264 23.70 0.54 -8.34
CA PHE A 264 24.19 -0.39 -7.34
C PHE A 264 23.05 -0.82 -6.40
N HIS A 265 23.11 -2.09 -5.98
CA HIS A 265 22.14 -2.76 -5.11
C HIS A 265 22.89 -3.59 -4.05
N HIS A 266 22.15 -4.23 -3.14
CA HIS A 266 22.74 -5.00 -2.05
C HIS A 266 23.47 -6.24 -2.60
N PRO A 267 24.70 -6.56 -2.19
CA PRO A 267 25.49 -7.68 -2.73
C PRO A 267 24.74 -9.01 -2.84
N GLY A 268 23.96 -9.41 -1.82
CA GLY A 268 23.19 -10.66 -1.86
C GLY A 268 21.91 -10.64 -2.72
N LEU A 269 21.67 -9.63 -3.55
CA LEU A 269 20.57 -9.63 -4.52
C LEU A 269 21.11 -10.05 -5.89
N VAL A 270 20.61 -11.16 -6.43
CA VAL A 270 20.84 -11.48 -7.85
C VAL A 270 19.86 -10.71 -8.72
N GLU A 271 20.36 -9.71 -9.44
CA GLU A 271 19.60 -9.04 -10.49
C GLU A 271 19.54 -9.93 -11.74
N ALA A 272 18.34 -10.40 -12.10
CA ALA A 272 18.15 -11.32 -13.22
C ALA A 272 18.40 -10.68 -14.60
N PHE A 273 18.30 -9.34 -14.73
CA PHE A 273 18.52 -8.63 -15.99
C PHE A 273 18.85 -7.14 -15.86
N GLY A 274 18.29 -6.42 -14.88
CA GLY A 274 18.54 -4.98 -14.73
C GLY A 274 17.80 -4.14 -15.76
N ARG A 275 16.48 -4.35 -15.94
CA ARG A 275 15.64 -3.61 -16.91
C ARG A 275 15.76 -2.07 -16.77
N VAL A 276 16.02 -1.58 -15.56
CA VAL A 276 16.25 -0.15 -15.29
C VAL A 276 17.51 0.40 -15.97
N VAL A 277 18.53 -0.43 -16.20
CA VAL A 277 19.74 -0.09 -16.97
C VAL A 277 19.41 -0.01 -18.45
N LEU A 278 18.64 -0.97 -18.99
CA LEU A 278 18.13 -0.91 -20.37
C LEU A 278 17.28 0.35 -20.60
N GLU A 279 16.37 0.68 -19.67
CA GLU A 279 15.58 1.91 -19.72
C GLU A 279 16.49 3.15 -19.77
N ALA A 280 17.54 3.22 -18.95
CA ALA A 280 18.52 4.32 -18.98
C ALA A 280 19.32 4.42 -20.29
N LEU A 281 19.86 3.31 -20.80
CA LEU A 281 20.60 3.27 -22.06
C LEU A 281 19.72 3.68 -23.24
N SER A 282 18.48 3.20 -23.29
CA SER A 282 17.50 3.57 -24.32
C SER A 282 17.17 5.07 -24.34
N ALA A 283 17.28 5.74 -23.19
CA ALA A 283 17.09 7.18 -23.02
C ALA A 283 18.38 8.02 -23.17
N GLY A 284 19.49 7.42 -23.60
CA GLY A 284 20.78 8.10 -23.74
C GLY A 284 21.31 8.67 -22.42
N ALA A 285 21.09 7.99 -21.29
CA ALA A 285 21.78 8.27 -20.04
C ALA A 285 22.98 7.32 -19.92
N VAL A 286 24.15 7.84 -19.53
CA VAL A 286 25.37 7.02 -19.42
C VAL A 286 25.32 6.17 -18.16
N ALA A 287 25.27 4.85 -18.30
CA ALA A 287 25.06 3.93 -17.19
C ALA A 287 26.37 3.52 -16.49
N ILE A 288 26.41 3.61 -15.15
CA ILE A 288 27.51 3.15 -14.28
C ILE A 288 26.97 2.03 -13.38
N VAL A 289 27.51 0.82 -13.52
CA VAL A 289 26.90 -0.42 -12.99
C VAL A 289 27.96 -1.46 -12.55
N PRO A 290 27.59 -2.48 -11.75
CA PRO A 290 28.48 -3.59 -11.40
C PRO A 290 29.03 -4.37 -12.61
N PRO A 291 30.28 -4.87 -12.57
CA PRO A 291 30.89 -5.62 -13.67
C PRO A 291 30.14 -6.88 -14.14
N TYR A 292 29.36 -7.53 -13.27
CA TYR A 292 28.62 -8.74 -13.67
C TYR A 292 27.54 -8.48 -14.74
N LEU A 293 27.20 -7.22 -15.03
CA LEU A 293 26.29 -6.83 -16.11
C LEU A 293 26.99 -6.65 -17.47
N GLU A 294 28.32 -6.73 -17.53
CA GLU A 294 29.09 -6.64 -18.77
C GLU A 294 28.74 -7.70 -19.82
N PRO A 295 28.51 -8.99 -19.49
CA PRO A 295 28.02 -9.98 -20.45
C PRO A 295 26.65 -9.64 -21.08
N LEU A 296 25.85 -8.78 -20.44
CA LEU A 296 24.55 -8.34 -20.96
C LEU A 296 24.62 -7.02 -21.73
N PHE A 297 25.43 -6.05 -21.28
CA PHE A 297 25.47 -4.70 -21.90
C PHE A 297 26.76 -4.38 -22.66
N GLY A 298 27.77 -5.25 -22.68
CA GLY A 298 29.02 -5.06 -23.43
C GLY A 298 29.67 -3.69 -23.17
N GLY A 299 30.26 -3.07 -24.19
CA GLY A 299 30.93 -1.77 -24.05
C GLY A 299 30.04 -0.55 -23.73
N ALA A 300 28.71 -0.69 -23.67
CA ALA A 300 27.80 0.45 -23.53
C ALA A 300 27.83 1.13 -22.14
N CYS A 301 28.02 0.35 -21.07
CA CYS A 301 28.06 0.88 -19.70
C CYS A 301 29.50 1.22 -19.26
N LEU A 302 29.61 1.76 -18.05
CA LEU A 302 30.83 1.86 -17.26
C LEU A 302 30.74 0.84 -16.13
N TYR A 303 31.77 0.01 -15.96
CA TYR A 303 31.81 -1.07 -14.98
C TYR A 303 32.77 -0.76 -13.85
N GLY A 304 32.33 -0.92 -12.61
CA GLY A 304 33.18 -0.67 -11.45
C GLY A 304 32.46 -0.85 -10.12
N SER A 305 33.08 -0.34 -9.08
CA SER A 305 32.54 -0.27 -7.72
C SER A 305 31.74 1.03 -7.49
N PRO A 306 31.00 1.16 -6.38
CA PRO A 306 30.48 2.45 -5.92
C PRO A 306 31.54 3.55 -5.80
N ALA A 307 32.79 3.20 -5.47
CA ALA A 307 33.90 4.17 -5.35
C ALA A 307 34.32 4.79 -6.69
N ASP A 308 34.15 4.06 -7.79
CA ASP A 308 34.52 4.51 -9.14
C ASP A 308 33.57 5.57 -9.72
N VAL A 309 32.35 5.69 -9.18
CA VAL A 309 31.29 6.53 -9.75
C VAL A 309 31.74 7.99 -9.90
N ARG A 310 32.34 8.59 -8.88
CA ARG A 310 32.81 9.99 -8.95
C ARG A 310 33.87 10.20 -10.02
N ARG A 311 34.82 9.26 -10.15
CA ARG A 311 35.86 9.31 -11.19
C ARG A 311 35.21 9.29 -12.58
N TYR A 312 34.36 8.30 -12.85
CA TYR A 312 33.68 8.19 -14.15
C TYR A 312 32.76 9.37 -14.48
N VAL A 313 32.11 9.97 -13.47
CA VAL A 313 31.29 11.18 -13.63
C VAL A 313 32.16 12.39 -13.95
N ASP A 314 33.22 12.63 -13.18
CA ASP A 314 34.12 13.77 -13.37
C ASP A 314 34.86 13.66 -14.74
N ASP A 315 35.38 12.46 -15.08
CA ASP A 315 36.06 12.15 -16.35
C ASP A 315 35.20 12.50 -17.59
N LEU A 316 33.92 12.11 -17.58
CA LEU A 316 33.00 12.29 -18.71
C LEU A 316 32.28 13.64 -18.69
N TYR A 317 32.04 14.24 -17.52
CA TYR A 317 31.47 15.59 -17.46
C TYR A 317 32.47 16.64 -17.95
N GLY A 318 33.77 16.40 -17.80
CA GLY A 318 34.83 17.19 -18.44
C GLY A 318 34.98 16.97 -19.95
N ASN A 319 34.30 15.99 -20.55
CA ASN A 319 34.47 15.62 -21.96
C ASN A 319 33.12 15.24 -22.62
N TRP A 320 32.45 16.25 -23.19
CA TRP A 320 31.17 16.09 -23.86
C TRP A 320 31.20 15.05 -24.99
N ASP A 321 32.25 15.01 -25.82
CA ASP A 321 32.30 14.10 -26.97
C ASP A 321 32.42 12.64 -26.51
N ALA A 322 33.19 12.36 -25.45
CA ALA A 322 33.26 11.05 -24.82
C ALA A 322 31.92 10.64 -24.16
N PHE A 323 31.22 11.58 -23.52
CA PHE A 323 29.87 11.35 -22.99
C PHE A 323 28.86 11.05 -24.11
N ALA A 324 28.86 11.85 -25.17
CA ALA A 324 27.94 11.74 -26.31
C ALA A 324 28.14 10.43 -27.06
N ALA A 325 29.39 10.03 -27.34
CA ALA A 325 29.71 8.75 -27.94
C ALA A 325 29.21 7.56 -27.11
N ARG A 326 29.37 7.62 -25.77
CA ARG A 326 28.93 6.54 -24.88
C ARG A 326 27.42 6.49 -24.69
N SER A 327 26.76 7.66 -24.63
CA SER A 327 25.30 7.78 -24.70
C SER A 327 24.74 7.16 -25.98
N GLN A 328 25.36 7.48 -27.13
CA GLN A 328 24.93 6.96 -28.43
C GLN A 328 25.11 5.44 -28.53
N ALA A 329 26.27 4.91 -28.10
CA ALA A 329 26.50 3.46 -28.05
C ALA A 329 25.47 2.70 -27.17
N GLY A 330 24.98 3.34 -26.10
CA GLY A 330 23.88 2.81 -25.27
C GLY A 330 22.55 2.70 -26.01
N VAL A 331 22.19 3.72 -26.80
CA VAL A 331 20.97 3.72 -27.62
C VAL A 331 21.08 2.72 -28.78
N GLU A 332 22.24 2.66 -29.44
CA GLU A 332 22.50 1.73 -30.54
C GLU A 332 22.45 0.26 -30.08
N LEU A 333 22.99 -0.05 -28.91
CA LEU A 333 22.83 -1.37 -28.29
C LEU A 333 21.35 -1.68 -28.01
N ALA A 334 20.59 -0.73 -27.48
CA ALA A 334 19.16 -0.89 -27.23
C ALA A 334 18.40 -1.18 -28.54
N GLN A 335 18.67 -0.43 -29.62
CA GLN A 335 18.09 -0.66 -30.94
C GLN A 335 18.48 -2.00 -31.57
N LYS A 336 19.74 -2.45 -31.39
CA LYS A 336 20.27 -3.66 -32.03
C LYS A 336 19.88 -4.96 -31.32
N ARG A 337 19.71 -4.95 -30.00
CA ARG A 337 19.61 -6.16 -29.15
C ARG A 337 18.33 -6.23 -28.31
N PHE A 338 17.72 -5.09 -28.00
CA PHE A 338 16.62 -4.99 -27.02
C PHE A 338 15.40 -4.25 -27.59
N SER A 339 15.26 -4.21 -28.92
CA SER A 339 14.19 -3.53 -29.63
C SER A 339 13.00 -4.46 -29.90
N TYR A 340 11.89 -3.89 -30.39
CA TYR A 340 10.71 -4.67 -30.75
C TYR A 340 10.99 -5.55 -31.97
N GLU A 341 11.80 -5.05 -32.89
CA GLU A 341 12.34 -5.74 -34.05
C GLU A 341 13.09 -7.01 -33.62
N THR A 342 13.95 -6.95 -32.59
CA THR A 342 14.59 -8.14 -32.01
C THR A 342 13.60 -9.10 -31.33
N HIS A 343 12.42 -8.63 -30.89
CA HIS A 343 11.36 -9.52 -30.41
C HIS A 343 10.74 -10.29 -31.59
N ILE A 344 10.29 -9.56 -32.61
CA ILE A 344 9.66 -10.12 -33.82
C ILE A 344 10.58 -11.08 -34.55
N GLU A 345 11.86 -10.74 -34.74
CA GLU A 345 12.86 -11.63 -35.32
C GLU A 345 12.97 -12.99 -34.61
N ARG A 346 12.69 -13.07 -33.30
CA ARG A 346 12.71 -14.32 -32.53
C ARG A 346 11.40 -15.10 -32.67
N VAL A 347 10.28 -14.42 -32.88
CA VAL A 347 8.98 -15.02 -33.17
C VAL A 347 8.94 -15.57 -34.60
N GLU A 348 9.36 -14.80 -35.61
CA GLU A 348 9.40 -15.22 -37.01
C GLU A 348 10.27 -16.47 -37.23
N LYS A 349 11.40 -16.59 -36.51
CA LYS A 349 12.27 -17.77 -36.54
C LYS A 349 11.66 -19.02 -35.89
N LEU A 350 10.51 -18.91 -35.23
CA LEU A 350 9.76 -20.03 -34.66
C LEU A 350 8.48 -20.33 -35.44
N ILE A 351 7.68 -19.30 -35.79
CA ILE A 351 6.33 -19.47 -36.36
C ILE A 351 6.09 -18.74 -37.69
N GLY A 352 7.10 -18.09 -38.26
CA GLY A 352 6.96 -17.27 -39.47
C GLY A 352 6.16 -15.98 -39.25
N ALA A 353 5.73 -15.38 -40.36
CA ALA A 353 4.93 -14.15 -40.39
C ALA A 353 3.46 -14.43 -40.00
N PRO A 354 2.72 -13.43 -39.46
CA PRO A 354 1.36 -13.63 -38.92
C PRO A 354 0.33 -14.13 -39.94
N GLU A 355 -0.63 -14.93 -39.49
CA GLU A 355 -1.77 -15.47 -40.27
C GLU A 355 -2.78 -14.37 -40.68
N GLY A 356 -2.34 -13.45 -41.55
CA GLY A 356 -3.13 -12.34 -42.04
C GLY A 356 -2.46 -11.45 -43.09
N ALA A 357 -1.15 -11.59 -43.31
CA ALA A 357 -0.38 -10.75 -44.24
C ALA A 357 -0.85 -10.81 -45.72
N THR A 358 -1.66 -11.81 -46.08
CA THR A 358 -2.25 -11.99 -47.42
C THR A 358 -3.71 -11.47 -47.53
N GLY A 359 -4.13 -10.54 -46.66
CA GLY A 359 -5.49 -9.96 -46.67
C GLY A 359 -5.51 -8.42 -46.63
N SER A 360 -6.11 -7.80 -47.65
CA SER A 360 -6.27 -6.33 -47.75
C SER A 360 -7.13 -5.75 -46.61
N PRO A 361 -6.78 -4.58 -46.01
CA PRO A 361 -7.35 -4.14 -44.74
C PRO A 361 -8.85 -3.77 -44.82
N ARG A 362 -9.67 -4.56 -44.11
CA ARG A 362 -11.14 -4.43 -44.14
C ARG A 362 -11.65 -3.47 -43.07
N ALA A 363 -11.92 -2.22 -43.47
CA ALA A 363 -12.36 -1.15 -42.57
C ALA A 363 -13.63 -1.48 -41.76
N SER A 364 -13.64 -1.13 -40.47
CA SER A 364 -14.73 -1.41 -39.53
C SER A 364 -15.84 -0.35 -39.57
N ALA A 365 -17.07 -0.77 -39.87
CA ALA A 365 -18.19 0.15 -40.12
C ALA A 365 -18.85 0.67 -38.82
N THR A 366 -18.71 1.98 -38.55
CA THR A 366 -19.29 2.64 -37.36
C THR A 366 -20.81 2.77 -37.43
N ARG A 367 -21.56 1.97 -36.65
CA ARG A 367 -23.03 1.98 -36.70
C ARG A 367 -23.67 2.98 -35.72
N ARG A 368 -23.98 4.18 -36.25
CA ARG A 368 -24.68 5.29 -35.59
C ARG A 368 -26.13 4.91 -35.20
N ARG A 369 -26.62 5.31 -34.02
CA ARG A 369 -28.03 5.14 -33.60
C ARG A 369 -28.67 6.45 -33.11
N THR A 370 -29.97 6.58 -33.34
CA THR A 370 -30.75 7.82 -33.21
C THR A 370 -31.33 8.04 -31.81
N ALA A 371 -31.61 9.31 -31.48
CA ALA A 371 -32.31 9.70 -30.26
C ALA A 371 -33.84 9.84 -30.49
N ARG A 372 -34.63 9.71 -29.42
CA ARG A 372 -36.05 10.09 -29.40
C ARG A 372 -36.44 10.68 -28.03
N SER A 373 -37.63 11.28 -27.97
CA SER A 373 -38.03 12.30 -26.99
C SER A 373 -38.28 11.80 -25.56
N ALA A 374 -38.44 12.76 -24.65
CA ALA A 374 -38.70 12.58 -23.22
C ALA A 374 -40.18 12.35 -22.88
N ALA A 375 -40.41 11.92 -21.65
CA ALA A 375 -41.68 12.04 -20.90
C ALA A 375 -41.36 12.38 -19.42
N SER A 376 -42.34 12.91 -18.70
CA SER A 376 -42.19 13.57 -17.39
C SER A 376 -42.61 12.72 -16.19
N SER A 377 -42.05 13.01 -15.01
CA SER A 377 -42.69 12.79 -13.69
C SER A 377 -42.04 13.67 -12.60
N GLU A 378 -42.69 13.76 -11.43
CA GLU A 378 -42.58 14.91 -10.51
C GLU A 378 -41.59 14.77 -9.34
N LYS A 379 -41.49 15.83 -8.53
CA LYS A 379 -40.73 15.87 -7.26
C LYS A 379 -41.61 15.46 -6.06
N PRO A 380 -41.19 14.53 -5.20
CA PRO A 380 -41.68 14.44 -3.83
C PRO A 380 -41.17 15.60 -2.95
N LYS A 381 -41.92 15.94 -1.90
CA LYS A 381 -41.55 16.98 -0.91
C LYS A 381 -40.60 16.42 0.16
N GLU A 382 -39.81 17.32 0.73
CA GLU A 382 -38.91 17.07 1.86
C GLU A 382 -39.71 17.02 3.19
N GLN A 383 -39.52 15.97 3.99
CA GLN A 383 -40.14 15.84 5.31
C GLN A 383 -39.11 16.01 6.43
N ARG A 384 -39.44 16.85 7.42
CA ARG A 384 -38.61 17.08 8.62
C ARG A 384 -38.66 15.85 9.52
N ARG A 385 -37.52 15.44 10.08
CA ARG A 385 -37.43 14.46 11.19
C ARG A 385 -37.29 15.18 12.54
N PRO A 386 -37.69 14.55 13.65
CA PRO A 386 -37.83 15.21 14.95
C PRO A 386 -36.48 15.54 15.62
N ARG A 387 -36.53 16.43 16.63
CA ARG A 387 -35.46 16.59 17.62
C ARG A 387 -35.63 15.56 18.73
N VAL A 388 -34.51 15.04 19.24
CA VAL A 388 -34.42 14.31 20.51
C VAL A 388 -33.51 15.14 21.43
N ASN A 389 -33.82 15.16 22.72
CA ASN A 389 -33.03 15.91 23.71
C ASN A 389 -31.82 15.09 24.15
N HIS A 390 -30.67 15.74 24.33
CA HIS A 390 -29.50 15.19 25.02
C HIS A 390 -29.16 16.10 26.21
N ALA A 391 -28.44 15.58 27.20
CA ALA A 391 -28.08 16.31 28.42
C ALA A 391 -27.32 17.62 28.12
N ASP A 392 -27.71 18.71 28.79
CA ASP A 392 -27.13 20.04 28.61
C ASP A 392 -25.69 20.12 29.14
N GLY A 393 -24.76 20.36 28.23
CA GLY A 393 -23.36 20.65 28.53
C GLY A 393 -22.49 20.66 27.27
N PRO A 394 -21.38 21.42 27.25
CA PRO A 394 -20.39 21.31 26.18
C PRO A 394 -19.80 19.90 26.17
N ARG A 395 -19.60 19.33 24.98
CA ARG A 395 -18.98 18.01 24.82
C ARG A 395 -17.47 18.17 24.75
N THR A 396 -16.75 17.49 25.63
CA THR A 396 -15.29 17.56 25.68
C THR A 396 -14.66 16.23 25.30
N LEU A 397 -13.61 16.30 24.48
CA LEU A 397 -12.74 15.17 24.14
C LEU A 397 -11.35 15.42 24.72
N VAL A 398 -10.99 14.66 25.76
CA VAL A 398 -9.64 14.67 26.35
C VAL A 398 -8.77 13.68 25.58
N ILE A 399 -7.56 14.08 25.20
CA ILE A 399 -6.61 13.25 24.45
C ILE A 399 -5.27 13.34 25.14
N ASP A 400 -4.81 12.23 25.71
CA ASP A 400 -3.48 12.09 26.28
C ASP A 400 -2.50 11.51 25.25
N VAL A 401 -1.37 12.19 25.06
CA VAL A 401 -0.27 11.75 24.19
C VAL A 401 1.06 11.67 24.96
N ARG A 402 1.01 11.52 26.29
CA ARG A 402 2.15 11.17 27.15
C ARG A 402 2.50 9.70 27.02
N TRP A 403 3.46 9.41 26.15
CA TRP A 403 4.02 8.06 25.97
C TRP A 403 5.00 7.65 27.08
N ASP A 404 5.43 8.58 27.93
CA ASP A 404 6.14 8.32 29.19
C ASP A 404 5.17 7.94 30.34
N THR A 405 5.72 7.60 31.52
CA THR A 405 4.95 7.27 32.74
C THR A 405 4.82 8.44 33.72
N THR A 406 5.29 9.64 33.38
CA THR A 406 5.43 10.75 34.32
C THR A 406 4.11 11.48 34.59
N GLY A 407 4.04 12.17 35.74
CA GLY A 407 2.91 13.05 36.10
C GLY A 407 1.57 12.32 36.23
N GLY A 408 1.54 11.12 36.81
CA GLY A 408 0.35 10.25 36.85
C GLY A 408 -0.94 10.91 37.38
N SER A 409 -0.84 11.90 38.28
CA SER A 409 -2.01 12.61 38.82
C SER A 409 -2.65 13.64 37.87
N VAL A 410 -1.98 14.07 36.78
CA VAL A 410 -2.52 15.15 35.92
C VAL A 410 -3.76 14.72 35.14
N LEU A 411 -3.80 13.47 34.65
CA LEU A 411 -4.90 12.96 33.85
C LEU A 411 -6.18 12.76 34.69
N PRO A 412 -6.14 12.14 35.89
CA PRO A 412 -7.25 12.18 36.84
C PRO A 412 -7.74 13.60 37.17
N SER A 413 -6.85 14.55 37.43
CA SER A 413 -7.21 15.96 37.67
C SER A 413 -7.96 16.60 36.49
N VAL A 414 -7.46 16.40 35.27
CA VAL A 414 -8.08 16.92 34.04
C VAL A 414 -9.46 16.31 33.80
N VAL A 415 -9.59 14.99 33.91
CA VAL A 415 -10.87 14.28 33.70
C VAL A 415 -11.88 14.65 34.80
N GLY A 416 -11.45 14.73 36.06
CA GLY A 416 -12.29 15.14 37.19
C GLY A 416 -12.79 16.59 37.08
N HIS A 417 -12.01 17.50 36.49
CA HIS A 417 -12.45 18.87 36.19
C HIS A 417 -13.48 18.90 35.06
N VAL A 418 -13.13 18.30 33.91
CA VAL A 418 -13.93 18.35 32.66
C VAL A 418 -15.30 17.66 32.82
N THR A 419 -15.38 16.53 33.53
CA THR A 419 -16.65 15.84 33.81
C THR A 419 -17.62 16.66 34.69
N GLY A 420 -17.08 17.60 35.47
CA GLY A 420 -17.85 18.62 36.20
C GLY A 420 -18.40 19.76 35.33
N GLU A 421 -18.01 19.84 34.05
CA GLU A 421 -18.53 20.79 33.06
C GLU A 421 -19.59 20.18 32.15
N GLY A 422 -19.40 18.94 31.67
CA GLY A 422 -20.29 18.31 30.70
C GLY A 422 -19.89 16.89 30.30
N PRO A 423 -20.57 16.32 29.27
CA PRO A 423 -20.26 14.98 28.75
C PRO A 423 -18.82 14.87 28.23
N CYS A 424 -18.09 13.87 28.70
CA CYS A 424 -16.66 13.70 28.42
C CYS A 424 -16.35 12.34 27.79
N ALA A 425 -15.53 12.35 26.72
CA ALA A 425 -14.84 11.18 26.20
C ALA A 425 -13.32 11.39 26.36
N VAL A 426 -12.59 10.32 26.62
CA VAL A 426 -11.16 10.34 26.98
C VAL A 426 -10.42 9.31 26.15
N VAL A 427 -9.33 9.73 25.51
CA VAL A 427 -8.49 8.89 24.66
C VAL A 427 -7.07 8.86 25.20
N VAL A 428 -6.58 7.68 25.55
CA VAL A 428 -5.30 7.50 26.26
C VAL A 428 -4.45 6.37 25.65
N PRO A 429 -3.12 6.34 25.84
CA PRO A 429 -2.33 5.13 25.62
C PRO A 429 -2.95 3.97 26.41
N ALA A 430 -3.02 2.76 25.83
CA ALA A 430 -3.75 1.64 26.44
C ALA A 430 -3.38 1.36 27.91
N TRP A 431 -2.09 1.43 28.26
CA TRP A 431 -1.59 1.25 29.63
C TRP A 431 -2.01 2.33 30.64
N ARG A 432 -2.58 3.44 30.18
CA ARG A 432 -3.16 4.50 31.02
C ARG A 432 -4.69 4.38 31.16
N ALA A 433 -5.34 3.37 30.58
CA ALA A 433 -6.80 3.19 30.68
C ALA A 433 -7.28 3.05 32.15
N ALA A 434 -6.51 2.36 32.98
CA ALA A 434 -6.78 2.24 34.42
C ALA A 434 -6.70 3.58 35.18
N GLU A 435 -5.93 4.58 34.69
CA GLU A 435 -5.87 5.92 35.31
C GLU A 435 -7.21 6.68 35.21
N VAL A 436 -8.09 6.29 34.28
CA VAL A 436 -9.33 7.03 33.96
C VAL A 436 -10.61 6.23 34.24
N ALA A 437 -10.55 4.90 34.30
CA ALA A 437 -11.72 4.03 34.51
C ALA A 437 -12.44 4.24 35.86
N HIS A 438 -11.81 4.86 36.85
CA HIS A 438 -12.33 4.99 38.23
C HIS A 438 -12.28 6.41 38.81
N VAL A 439 -12.09 7.44 37.97
CA VAL A 439 -11.98 8.84 38.43
C VAL A 439 -13.32 9.32 39.01
N PRO A 440 -13.40 9.68 40.32
CA PRO A 440 -14.62 10.20 40.90
C PRO A 440 -14.86 11.65 40.45
N THR A 441 -16.11 11.98 40.11
CA THR A 441 -16.54 13.35 39.80
C THR A 441 -16.34 14.28 41.01
N VAL A 442 -15.52 15.32 40.85
CA VAL A 442 -15.27 16.31 41.91
C VAL A 442 -16.50 17.19 42.09
N ALA A 443 -17.10 17.18 43.28
CA ALA A 443 -18.25 18.00 43.60
C ALA A 443 -17.89 19.50 43.59
N LYS A 444 -18.70 20.34 42.91
CA LYS A 444 -18.54 21.80 42.99
C LYS A 444 -18.84 22.26 44.42
N PRO A 445 -17.96 23.05 45.07
CA PRO A 445 -18.22 23.56 46.41
C PRO A 445 -19.46 24.48 46.39
N GLY A 446 -20.46 24.18 47.23
CA GLY A 446 -21.68 24.99 47.35
C GLY A 446 -23.01 24.26 47.13
N ARG A 447 -23.03 22.95 46.86
CA ARG A 447 -24.26 22.11 46.98
C ARG A 447 -24.15 21.11 48.13
N ALA A 448 -25.27 20.89 48.82
CA ALA A 448 -25.35 20.01 49.97
C ALA A 448 -25.09 18.54 49.60
N ALA A 449 -24.59 17.77 50.56
CA ALA A 449 -24.21 16.37 50.36
C ALA A 449 -25.45 15.46 50.17
N GLY A 450 -25.76 15.13 48.92
CA GLY A 450 -26.78 14.16 48.54
C GLY A 450 -26.64 13.77 47.07
N ALA A 451 -26.55 12.48 46.79
CA ALA A 451 -26.33 11.88 45.47
C ALA A 451 -25.09 12.42 44.72
N VAL A 452 -23.94 11.73 44.87
CA VAL A 452 -22.83 11.84 43.91
C VAL A 452 -23.25 11.10 42.64
N GLU A 453 -23.74 11.83 41.63
CA GLU A 453 -23.91 11.29 40.28
C GLU A 453 -22.54 10.88 39.73
N ARG A 454 -22.25 9.57 39.72
CA ARG A 454 -21.16 9.01 38.92
C ARG A 454 -21.52 9.22 37.44
N ARG A 455 -20.95 10.26 36.83
CA ARG A 455 -21.01 10.45 35.38
C ARG A 455 -20.01 9.49 34.75
N GLU A 456 -20.51 8.56 33.94
CA GLU A 456 -19.65 7.63 33.22
C GLU A 456 -18.78 8.38 32.20
N VAL A 457 -17.53 7.97 32.12
CA VAL A 457 -16.53 8.54 31.22
C VAL A 457 -16.28 7.53 30.11
N LEU A 458 -16.53 7.93 28.86
CA LEU A 458 -16.20 7.07 27.73
C LEU A 458 -14.69 7.03 27.53
N VAL A 459 -14.09 5.85 27.73
CA VAL A 459 -12.67 5.60 27.48
C VAL A 459 -12.51 4.92 26.13
N GLU A 460 -11.73 5.53 25.23
CA GLU A 460 -11.11 4.85 24.09
C GLU A 460 -9.59 4.86 24.28
N THR A 461 -8.88 4.00 23.56
CA THR A 461 -7.42 3.88 23.68
C THR A 461 -6.68 4.00 22.36
N PHE A 462 -5.41 4.34 22.48
CA PHE A 462 -4.39 4.16 21.46
C PHE A 462 -3.70 2.79 21.70
N PRO A 463 -3.64 1.89 20.70
CA PRO A 463 -3.07 0.55 20.85
C PRO A 463 -1.59 0.57 21.27
N TRP A 464 -1.18 -0.38 22.13
CA TRP A 464 0.17 -0.46 22.72
C TRP A 464 1.29 -0.31 21.69
N GLY A 465 1.17 -1.00 20.54
CA GLY A 465 2.18 -1.01 19.48
C GLY A 465 2.50 0.36 18.85
N LEU A 466 1.75 1.43 19.15
CA LEU A 466 2.10 2.79 18.74
C LEU A 466 3.41 3.29 19.37
N ALA A 467 3.76 2.81 20.56
CA ALA A 467 5.05 3.08 21.18
C ALA A 467 6.22 2.54 20.34
N GLU A 468 6.00 1.42 19.65
CA GLU A 468 6.98 0.66 18.87
C GLU A 468 7.13 1.20 17.43
N LEU A 469 6.15 1.99 16.95
CA LEU A 469 6.21 2.64 15.65
C LEU A 469 7.24 3.78 15.59
N SER A 470 7.76 4.05 14.40
CA SER A 470 8.49 5.30 14.16
C SER A 470 7.59 6.51 14.43
N ALA A 471 8.21 7.62 14.82
CA ALA A 471 7.50 8.88 15.00
C ALA A 471 6.78 9.37 13.72
N ALA A 472 7.16 8.88 12.53
CA ALA A 472 6.43 9.19 11.29
C ALA A 472 5.11 8.41 11.20
N GLU A 473 5.14 7.10 11.45
CA GLU A 473 3.97 6.22 11.36
C GLU A 473 2.98 6.49 12.50
N ARG A 474 3.47 6.69 13.73
CA ARG A 474 2.62 7.09 14.86
C ARG A 474 1.86 8.39 14.59
N ARG A 475 2.52 9.40 14.00
CA ARG A 475 1.85 10.65 13.58
C ARG A 475 0.82 10.43 12.47
N ARG A 476 1.05 9.51 11.53
CA ARG A 476 0.06 9.13 10.49
C ARG A 476 -1.16 8.43 11.13
N TYR A 477 -0.94 7.48 12.04
CA TYR A 477 -2.02 6.82 12.78
C TYR A 477 -2.84 7.83 13.57
N LEU A 478 -2.19 8.68 14.38
CA LEU A 478 -2.86 9.70 15.18
C LEU A 478 -3.72 10.61 14.29
N ALA A 479 -3.18 11.11 13.16
CA ALA A 479 -3.94 11.93 12.23
C ALA A 479 -5.19 11.23 11.66
N LEU A 480 -5.12 9.93 11.34
CA LEU A 480 -6.27 9.14 10.88
C LEU A 480 -7.31 8.94 11.99
N ARG A 481 -6.86 8.56 13.20
CA ARG A 481 -7.71 8.28 14.35
C ARG A 481 -8.41 9.55 14.87
N LEU A 482 -7.75 10.70 14.81
CA LEU A 482 -8.31 12.01 15.18
C LEU A 482 -9.49 12.44 14.30
N ASP A 483 -9.38 12.30 12.97
CA ASP A 483 -10.49 12.63 12.07
C ASP A 483 -11.72 11.73 12.38
N GLY A 484 -11.51 10.48 12.80
CA GLY A 484 -12.55 9.56 13.30
C GLY A 484 -13.17 9.99 14.64
N LEU A 485 -12.35 10.19 15.67
CA LEU A 485 -12.76 10.61 17.02
C LEU A 485 -13.58 11.92 17.00
N VAL A 486 -13.14 12.92 16.23
CA VAL A 486 -13.86 14.21 16.10
C VAL A 486 -15.21 14.02 15.41
N ALA A 487 -15.29 13.18 14.36
CA ALA A 487 -16.55 12.84 13.71
C ALA A 487 -17.51 12.01 14.60
N THR A 488 -16.96 11.31 15.60
CA THR A 488 -17.68 10.45 16.55
C THR A 488 -18.25 11.26 17.71
N HIS A 489 -17.40 11.80 18.59
CA HIS A 489 -17.86 12.45 19.82
C HIS A 489 -18.48 13.84 19.54
N ARG A 490 -18.09 14.46 18.42
CA ARG A 490 -18.42 15.85 18.04
C ARG A 490 -18.15 16.84 19.17
N PRO A 491 -16.89 16.93 19.65
CA PRO A 491 -16.56 17.81 20.76
C PRO A 491 -16.71 19.28 20.39
N SER A 492 -17.22 20.09 21.31
CA SER A 492 -17.08 21.55 21.30
C SER A 492 -15.73 22.00 21.87
N ARG A 493 -15.08 21.16 22.69
CA ARG A 493 -13.77 21.40 23.31
C ARG A 493 -12.86 20.18 23.17
N ILE A 494 -11.61 20.38 22.77
CA ILE A 494 -10.56 19.36 22.79
C ILE A 494 -9.49 19.76 23.80
N VAL A 495 -9.19 18.86 24.74
CA VAL A 495 -8.15 19.02 25.76
C VAL A 495 -7.01 18.08 25.45
N VAL A 496 -5.82 18.60 25.18
CA VAL A 496 -4.62 17.81 24.86
C VAL A 496 -3.70 17.78 26.07
N VAL A 497 -3.44 16.60 26.63
CA VAL A 497 -2.44 16.40 27.70
C VAL A 497 -1.10 16.06 27.03
N ASP A 498 -0.11 16.93 27.21
CA ASP A 498 1.12 16.97 26.41
C ASP A 498 2.37 16.64 27.26
N GLY A 499 3.08 15.57 26.87
CA GLY A 499 4.38 15.19 27.45
C GLY A 499 5.58 15.99 26.96
N GLY A 500 5.38 17.00 26.09
CA GLY A 500 6.43 17.76 25.41
C GLY A 500 6.84 17.18 24.06
N GLY A 501 6.14 16.15 23.57
CA GLY A 501 6.44 15.46 22.33
C GLY A 501 5.93 16.17 21.06
N PRO A 502 6.35 15.73 19.86
CA PRO A 502 5.83 16.26 18.61
C PRO A 502 4.36 15.90 18.35
N ASP A 503 3.82 14.89 19.05
CA ASP A 503 2.52 14.30 18.76
C ASP A 503 1.36 15.20 19.21
N ALA A 504 1.51 15.98 20.29
CA ALA A 504 0.53 17.00 20.68
C ALA A 504 0.36 18.11 19.64
N LYS A 505 1.40 18.40 18.84
CA LYS A 505 1.30 19.32 17.70
C LYS A 505 0.52 18.71 16.54
N VAL A 506 0.53 17.38 16.37
CA VAL A 506 -0.34 16.68 15.41
C VAL A 506 -1.79 16.69 15.87
N VAL A 507 -2.06 16.40 17.16
CA VAL A 507 -3.42 16.54 17.73
C VAL A 507 -3.96 17.95 17.51
N THR A 508 -3.19 18.97 17.89
CA THR A 508 -3.59 20.38 17.76
C THR A 508 -3.72 20.84 16.30
N GLY A 509 -2.90 20.29 15.39
CA GLY A 509 -2.85 20.70 13.97
C GLY A 509 -3.80 19.96 13.03
N SER A 510 -4.16 18.70 13.31
CA SER A 510 -5.08 17.93 12.47
C SER A 510 -6.55 18.38 12.59
N VAL A 511 -6.93 18.97 13.73
CA VAL A 511 -8.26 19.54 13.93
C VAL A 511 -8.42 20.79 13.05
N LYS A 512 -9.19 20.65 11.96
CA LYS A 512 -9.41 21.71 10.95
C LYS A 512 -10.59 22.63 11.30
N ASP A 513 -11.46 22.22 12.21
CA ASP A 513 -12.62 23.02 12.63
C ASP A 513 -12.20 24.13 13.61
N VAL A 514 -12.54 25.38 13.28
CA VAL A 514 -12.18 26.57 14.08
C VAL A 514 -13.19 26.88 15.19
N SER A 515 -14.36 26.23 15.19
CA SER A 515 -15.37 26.37 16.25
C SER A 515 -15.09 25.49 17.47
N ILE A 516 -14.22 24.48 17.33
CA ILE A 516 -13.78 23.62 18.43
C ILE A 516 -12.71 24.37 19.25
N GLU A 517 -13.05 24.63 20.51
CA GLU A 517 -12.18 25.23 21.52
C GLU A 517 -10.99 24.30 21.82
N ARG A 518 -9.78 24.85 22.02
CA ARG A 518 -8.56 24.04 22.19
C ARG A 518 -7.82 24.43 23.45
N VAL A 519 -7.62 23.43 24.31
CA VAL A 519 -6.96 23.54 25.61
C VAL A 519 -5.75 22.61 25.60
N ARG A 520 -4.57 23.12 25.97
CA ARG A 520 -3.33 22.32 26.04
C ARG A 520 -2.82 22.32 27.48
N VAL A 521 -2.84 21.14 28.11
CA VAL A 521 -2.29 20.90 29.45
C VAL A 521 -0.86 20.40 29.29
N HIS A 522 0.11 21.17 29.77
CA HIS A 522 1.54 20.87 29.61
C HIS A 522 2.32 21.27 30.85
N ARG A 523 3.56 20.78 30.98
CA ARG A 523 4.47 21.28 32.02
C ARG A 523 4.82 22.74 31.78
N GLY A 524 4.87 23.55 32.84
CA GLY A 524 5.46 24.88 32.80
C GLY A 524 6.97 24.79 32.55
N SER A 525 7.51 25.69 31.75
CA SER A 525 8.95 25.91 31.73
C SER A 525 9.37 26.66 32.99
N PRO A 526 10.51 26.33 33.63
CA PRO A 526 11.05 27.19 34.68
C PRO A 526 11.32 28.58 34.10
N SER A 527 10.94 29.62 34.83
CA SER A 527 11.07 31.01 34.37
C SER A 527 12.54 31.40 34.23
N VAL A 528 13.02 31.50 32.98
CA VAL A 528 14.32 32.10 32.69
C VAL A 528 14.18 33.62 32.80
N SER A 529 14.42 34.12 34.01
CA SER A 529 14.84 35.51 34.20
C SER A 529 16.13 35.77 33.41
N ASP A 530 16.34 37.02 33.02
CA ASP A 530 17.52 37.51 32.27
C ASP A 530 17.70 36.96 30.83
N ARG A 531 16.76 37.31 29.95
CA ARG A 531 17.12 37.88 28.63
C ARG A 531 16.25 39.09 28.28
N PRO A 532 16.83 40.19 27.77
CA PRO A 532 16.07 41.34 27.30
C PRO A 532 15.27 40.99 26.04
N ALA A 533 14.08 41.59 25.90
CA ALA A 533 13.15 41.27 24.83
C ALA A 533 13.58 41.81 23.45
N PRO A 534 13.38 41.06 22.35
CA PRO A 534 13.34 41.63 21.02
C PRO A 534 12.06 42.47 20.84
N VAL A 535 12.16 43.54 20.03
CA VAL A 535 11.05 44.48 19.80
C VAL A 535 9.86 43.81 19.11
N THR A 536 8.66 44.26 19.48
CA THR A 536 7.37 43.77 18.99
C THR A 536 7.15 44.01 17.49
N THR A 537 6.43 43.09 16.86
CA THR A 537 5.50 43.40 15.78
C THR A 537 4.11 43.01 16.26
N GLU A 538 3.19 43.97 16.29
CA GLU A 538 1.84 43.82 16.84
C GLU A 538 0.97 42.94 15.93
N ASP A 539 0.33 41.89 16.48
CA ASP A 539 -0.99 41.43 16.03
C ASP A 539 -1.66 40.50 17.06
N ASP A 540 -2.76 40.99 17.64
CA ASP A 540 -3.89 40.26 18.26
C ASP A 540 -3.59 39.08 19.23
N THR A 541 -3.05 39.39 20.42
CA THR A 541 -3.11 38.51 21.60
C THR A 541 -3.89 39.18 22.74
N THR A 542 -5.17 38.85 22.89
CA THR A 542 -5.92 39.16 24.12
C THR A 542 -5.45 38.24 25.25
N ASP A 543 -4.68 38.77 26.20
CA ASP A 543 -4.32 38.07 27.43
C ASP A 543 -5.57 37.85 28.31
N ALA A 544 -6.17 36.68 28.19
CA ALA A 544 -7.09 36.15 29.18
C ALA A 544 -6.29 35.36 30.21
N GLU A 545 -6.53 35.61 31.51
CA GLU A 545 -5.89 34.84 32.58
C GLU A 545 -6.12 33.33 32.37
N PRO A 546 -5.08 32.49 32.53
CA PRO A 546 -5.24 31.05 32.35
C PRO A 546 -6.20 30.51 33.42
N PRO A 547 -7.27 29.78 33.04
CA PRO A 547 -8.29 29.35 34.00
C PRO A 547 -7.66 28.41 35.03
N ALA A 548 -7.93 28.68 36.32
CA ALA A 548 -7.35 27.97 37.46
C ALA A 548 -7.87 26.52 37.58
N TRP A 549 -7.33 25.64 36.75
CA TRP A 549 -7.55 24.20 36.80
C TRP A 549 -6.78 23.59 37.98
N PRO A 550 -7.36 22.63 38.73
CA PRO A 550 -6.71 21.99 39.88
C PRO A 550 -5.68 20.94 39.44
N LEU A 551 -4.58 21.41 38.84
CA LEU A 551 -3.50 20.59 38.31
C LEU A 551 -2.40 20.34 39.36
N PRO A 552 -1.63 19.23 39.23
CA PRO A 552 -0.42 19.01 40.03
C PRO A 552 0.64 20.09 39.78
N GLU A 553 1.52 20.28 40.76
CA GLU A 553 2.62 21.24 40.69
C GLU A 553 3.47 21.06 39.42
N GLY A 554 3.89 22.19 38.81
CA GLY A 554 4.65 22.21 37.57
C GLY A 554 3.84 21.99 36.28
N TRP A 555 2.52 21.79 36.35
CA TRP A 555 1.62 21.77 35.18
C TRP A 555 0.85 23.08 35.02
N THR A 556 0.54 23.44 33.78
CA THR A 556 -0.20 24.65 33.42
C THR A 556 -1.07 24.42 32.18
N VAL A 557 -1.96 25.38 31.90
CA VAL A 557 -2.93 25.33 30.81
C VAL A 557 -2.66 26.49 29.85
N THR A 558 -2.47 26.21 28.56
CA THR A 558 -2.56 27.22 27.50
C THR A 558 -3.88 27.09 26.74
N PHE A 559 -4.60 28.20 26.65
CA PHE A 559 -5.92 28.31 26.02
C PHE A 559 -5.81 28.88 24.60
N ARG A 560 -6.66 28.42 23.68
CA ARG A 560 -6.86 29.08 22.38
C ARG A 560 -8.35 29.16 22.04
N ALA A 561 -8.87 30.38 22.06
CA ALA A 561 -10.25 30.69 21.71
C ALA A 561 -10.59 30.30 20.25
N PRO A 562 -11.86 29.95 19.96
CA PRO A 562 -12.32 29.65 18.60
C PRO A 562 -12.26 30.90 17.71
N GLY A 563 -11.27 30.93 16.81
CA GLY A 563 -10.97 32.12 16.00
C GLY A 563 -11.82 32.28 14.74
N ARG A 564 -12.01 33.53 14.30
CA ARG A 564 -12.57 33.84 12.97
C ARG A 564 -11.73 33.18 11.86
N PRO A 565 -12.34 32.74 10.74
CA PRO A 565 -11.62 32.04 9.68
C PRO A 565 -10.62 32.97 8.99
N ALA A 566 -9.33 32.66 9.10
CA ALA A 566 -8.25 33.41 8.47
C ALA A 566 -8.41 33.45 6.94
N THR A 567 -8.21 34.64 6.35
CA THR A 567 -8.30 34.84 4.90
C THR A 567 -7.21 34.05 4.17
N ALA A 568 -7.60 33.15 3.28
CA ALA A 568 -6.67 32.29 2.55
C ALA A 568 -5.69 33.10 1.66
N PRO A 569 -4.40 32.71 1.60
CA PRO A 569 -3.41 33.41 0.79
C PRO A 569 -3.76 33.39 -0.71
N GLN A 570 -3.53 34.49 -1.40
CA GLN A 570 -3.91 34.65 -2.81
C GLN A 570 -3.17 33.65 -3.72
N ARG A 571 -3.88 32.61 -4.17
CA ARG A 571 -3.36 31.70 -5.20
C ARG A 571 -3.31 32.39 -6.56
N GLY A 572 -2.12 32.46 -7.14
CA GLY A 572 -1.82 33.18 -8.39
C GLY A 572 -2.70 32.81 -9.59
N ARG A 573 -2.87 33.79 -10.50
CA ARG A 573 -3.88 33.78 -11.59
C ARG A 573 -3.90 32.52 -12.46
N MET A 574 -2.77 31.85 -12.69
CA MET A 574 -2.68 30.68 -13.59
C MET A 574 -3.57 29.50 -13.18
N ALA A 575 -3.90 29.34 -11.90
CA ALA A 575 -4.75 28.24 -11.42
C ALA A 575 -6.22 28.32 -11.92
N ARG A 576 -6.68 29.47 -12.40
CA ARG A 576 -8.09 29.67 -12.80
C ARG A 576 -8.45 29.13 -14.19
N LEU A 577 -7.48 28.84 -15.07
CA LEU A 577 -7.76 28.46 -16.46
C LEU A 577 -8.11 26.97 -16.68
N ARG A 578 -7.68 26.04 -15.80
CA ARG A 578 -7.93 24.59 -15.95
C ARG A 578 -9.29 24.09 -15.41
N ARG A 579 -10.27 24.98 -15.15
CA ARG A 579 -11.58 24.61 -14.54
C ARG A 579 -12.84 24.84 -15.40
N LYS A 580 -12.70 25.03 -16.72
CA LYS A 580 -13.85 25.13 -17.66
C LYS A 580 -14.07 23.84 -18.48
N ALA A 581 -14.69 22.83 -17.86
CA ALA A 581 -15.29 21.68 -18.55
C ALA A 581 -16.58 21.25 -17.79
N PRO A 582 -17.78 21.13 -18.43
CA PRO A 582 -19.03 21.07 -17.69
C PRO A 582 -19.29 19.79 -16.89
N THR A 583 -19.82 19.94 -15.67
CA THR A 583 -20.00 18.87 -14.68
C THR A 583 -21.05 17.80 -15.05
N ARG A 584 -21.94 18.08 -16.00
CA ARG A 584 -23.17 17.28 -16.22
C ARG A 584 -22.92 15.87 -16.80
N LEU A 585 -21.94 15.67 -17.68
CA LEU A 585 -21.62 14.33 -18.22
C LEU A 585 -21.17 13.34 -17.14
N ARG A 586 -20.41 13.81 -16.14
CA ARG A 586 -19.83 12.97 -15.07
C ARG A 586 -20.89 12.35 -14.13
N HIS A 587 -22.11 12.90 -14.10
CA HIS A 587 -23.22 12.36 -13.31
C HIS A 587 -24.15 11.41 -14.08
N ALA A 588 -24.11 11.41 -15.42
CA ALA A 588 -24.96 10.54 -16.23
C ALA A 588 -24.46 9.09 -16.20
N ALA A 589 -23.21 8.84 -16.61
CA ALA A 589 -22.64 7.49 -16.70
C ALA A 589 -22.64 6.72 -15.37
N ARG A 590 -22.48 7.43 -14.23
CA ARG A 590 -22.52 6.83 -12.89
C ARG A 590 -23.90 6.30 -12.48
N ARG A 591 -25.00 6.80 -13.06
CA ARG A 591 -26.35 6.37 -12.66
C ARG A 591 -26.77 5.04 -13.30
N THR A 592 -26.34 4.75 -14.54
CA THR A 592 -26.79 3.57 -15.30
C THR A 592 -26.17 2.24 -14.86
N MET A 593 -24.95 2.25 -14.31
CA MET A 593 -24.32 1.02 -13.76
C MET A 593 -24.87 0.64 -12.37
N SER A 594 -25.33 1.63 -11.60
CA SER A 594 -25.82 1.42 -10.23
C SER A 594 -27.18 0.71 -10.17
N SER A 595 -28.01 0.78 -11.21
CA SER A 595 -29.28 0.04 -11.28
C SER A 595 -29.05 -1.47 -11.46
N LEU A 596 -28.07 -1.85 -12.30
CA LEU A 596 -27.73 -3.26 -12.53
C LEU A 596 -27.02 -3.90 -11.32
N ARG A 597 -26.12 -3.19 -10.61
CA ARG A 597 -25.60 -3.67 -9.30
C ARG A 597 -26.76 -3.91 -8.31
N ARG A 598 -27.74 -2.99 -8.21
CA ARG A 598 -28.90 -3.12 -7.30
C ARG A 598 -29.82 -4.33 -7.62
N GLY A 599 -29.89 -4.78 -8.88
CA GLY A 599 -30.66 -5.98 -9.24
C GLY A 599 -30.11 -7.26 -8.62
N ARG A 600 -28.77 -7.44 -8.62
CA ARG A 600 -28.13 -8.61 -7.99
C ARG A 600 -27.97 -8.48 -6.47
N VAL A 601 -27.74 -7.26 -5.95
CA VAL A 601 -27.67 -7.04 -4.49
C VAL A 601 -29.00 -7.42 -3.81
N LYS A 602 -30.15 -7.02 -4.37
CA LYS A 602 -31.49 -7.42 -3.87
C LYS A 602 -31.77 -8.93 -3.87
N MET A 603 -30.97 -9.72 -4.59
CA MET A 603 -31.07 -11.19 -4.57
C MET A 603 -30.30 -11.80 -3.39
N LEU A 604 -29.25 -11.13 -2.91
CA LEU A 604 -28.42 -11.54 -1.77
C LEU A 604 -28.91 -10.93 -0.44
N GLU A 605 -29.51 -9.73 -0.46
CA GLU A 605 -30.19 -9.10 0.69
C GLU A 605 -31.32 -9.99 1.27
N ARG A 606 -31.84 -10.95 0.48
CA ARG A 606 -32.85 -11.93 0.92
C ARG A 606 -32.27 -13.16 1.66
N VAL A 607 -30.95 -13.32 1.68
CA VAL A 607 -30.25 -14.49 2.24
C VAL A 607 -29.27 -14.09 3.36
N ALA A 608 -28.77 -12.86 3.35
CA ALA A 608 -27.86 -12.33 4.38
C ALA A 608 -28.42 -12.22 5.83
N PRO A 609 -29.73 -11.95 6.08
CA PRO A 609 -30.21 -11.68 7.45
C PRO A 609 -30.03 -12.82 8.47
N SER A 610 -29.90 -14.07 8.01
CA SER A 610 -29.81 -15.26 8.87
C SER A 610 -28.39 -15.63 9.30
N SER A 611 -27.35 -14.83 9.01
CA SER A 611 -25.96 -15.27 9.20
C SER A 611 -24.93 -14.16 9.53
N GLY A 612 -25.35 -12.95 9.91
CA GLY A 612 -24.47 -11.92 10.52
C GLY A 612 -23.32 -11.36 9.66
N LEU A 613 -23.20 -11.74 8.39
CA LEU A 613 -22.06 -11.40 7.53
C LEU A 613 -22.24 -10.06 6.77
N MET A 614 -21.30 -9.14 6.96
CA MET A 614 -21.10 -7.98 6.07
C MET A 614 -19.88 -8.18 5.15
N LEU A 615 -19.96 -7.64 3.93
CA LEU A 615 -18.89 -7.65 2.93
C LEU A 615 -18.41 -6.22 2.66
N PHE A 616 -17.09 -6.01 2.61
CA PHE A 616 -16.47 -4.70 2.35
C PHE A 616 -15.54 -4.77 1.12
N GLU A 617 -15.71 -3.84 0.17
CA GLU A 617 -14.70 -3.53 -0.87
C GLU A 617 -13.74 -2.46 -0.30
N VAL A 618 -12.46 -2.80 -0.06
CA VAL A 618 -11.43 -1.86 0.44
C VAL A 618 -10.33 -1.66 -0.61
N SER A 619 -9.79 -0.44 -0.70
CA SER A 619 -8.75 -0.03 -1.66
C SER A 619 -7.42 0.23 -0.97
N ASP A 620 -6.32 0.03 -1.71
CA ASP A 620 -4.89 0.39 -1.48
C ASP A 620 -4.48 0.97 -0.10
N ALA A 621 -3.46 0.35 0.52
CA ALA A 621 -3.04 0.58 1.91
C ALA A 621 -1.66 1.27 2.03
N ASP A 622 -1.61 2.42 2.72
CA ASP A 622 -0.41 3.23 2.97
C ASP A 622 0.05 3.25 4.46
N LEU A 623 -0.58 2.44 5.33
CA LEU A 623 -0.23 2.30 6.75
C LEU A 623 -0.62 0.91 7.27
N THR A 624 0.24 0.27 8.07
CA THR A 624 -0.06 -1.00 8.76
C THR A 624 0.40 -0.94 10.20
N LEU A 625 -0.50 -1.21 11.17
CA LEU A 625 -0.06 -1.49 12.54
C LEU A 625 0.63 -2.87 12.59
N PRO A 626 1.70 -3.04 13.39
CA PRO A 626 2.32 -4.34 13.60
C PRO A 626 1.37 -5.25 14.39
N ALA A 627 0.67 -6.14 13.67
CA ALA A 627 -0.10 -7.21 14.29
C ALA A 627 0.85 -8.23 14.92
N ARG A 628 1.10 -8.08 16.23
CA ARG A 628 1.88 -9.01 17.07
C ARG A 628 1.35 -10.43 16.91
N ALA A 629 2.26 -11.40 17.04
CA ALA A 629 1.99 -12.80 16.73
C ALA A 629 2.42 -13.70 17.90
N PRO A 630 1.49 -14.06 18.82
CA PRO A 630 1.74 -15.01 19.90
C PRO A 630 1.74 -16.45 19.37
N ILE A 631 2.52 -16.72 18.32
CA ILE A 631 2.46 -17.94 17.50
C ILE A 631 3.87 -18.40 17.11
N THR A 632 4.21 -19.64 17.44
CA THR A 632 5.47 -20.29 17.08
C THR A 632 5.48 -20.71 15.60
N HIS A 633 5.68 -19.74 14.70
CA HIS A 633 5.76 -19.96 13.25
C HIS A 633 7.04 -19.33 12.68
N PRO A 634 7.80 -19.98 11.76
CA PRO A 634 9.10 -19.49 11.27
C PRO A 634 9.05 -18.20 10.43
N ALA A 635 7.86 -17.70 10.09
CA ALA A 635 7.66 -16.38 9.49
C ALA A 635 6.26 -15.85 9.88
N PRO A 636 6.07 -15.38 11.13
CA PRO A 636 4.74 -15.12 11.67
C PRO A 636 4.03 -13.96 10.94
N ASP A 637 4.78 -12.97 10.46
CA ASP A 637 4.26 -11.84 9.67
C ASP A 637 3.67 -12.18 8.32
N ARG A 638 3.88 -13.41 7.83
CA ARG A 638 3.25 -13.91 6.60
C ARG A 638 1.86 -14.48 6.85
N LEU A 639 1.48 -14.73 8.10
CA LEU A 639 0.15 -15.22 8.46
C LEU A 639 -0.91 -14.11 8.27
N PRO A 640 -2.10 -14.45 7.76
CA PRO A 640 -3.18 -13.49 7.56
C PRO A 640 -3.72 -13.02 8.90
N VAL A 641 -3.98 -11.72 9.07
CA VAL A 641 -4.65 -11.23 10.26
C VAL A 641 -6.14 -11.57 10.20
N ALA A 642 -6.70 -12.06 11.30
CA ALA A 642 -8.12 -12.24 11.50
C ALA A 642 -8.56 -11.33 12.66
N LEU A 643 -9.55 -10.48 12.41
CA LEU A 643 -10.06 -9.50 13.37
C LEU A 643 -11.33 -10.04 14.02
N LEU A 644 -11.31 -10.18 15.34
CA LEU A 644 -12.50 -10.41 16.15
C LEU A 644 -13.05 -9.06 16.61
N ILE A 645 -14.37 -8.86 16.53
CA ILE A 645 -15.05 -7.65 16.99
C ILE A 645 -15.99 -8.06 18.13
N VAL A 646 -15.71 -7.60 19.34
CA VAL A 646 -16.46 -7.95 20.53
C VAL A 646 -17.67 -7.03 20.65
N THR A 647 -18.87 -7.61 20.51
CA THR A 647 -20.15 -6.89 20.57
C THR A 647 -21.05 -7.32 21.72
N GLY A 648 -20.77 -8.46 22.37
CA GLY A 648 -21.35 -8.81 23.65
C GLY A 648 -20.52 -8.24 24.80
N GLU A 649 -21.17 -7.69 25.83
CA GLU A 649 -20.49 -7.11 26.99
C GLU A 649 -20.12 -8.19 28.03
N GLU A 650 -20.91 -9.28 28.09
CA GLU A 650 -20.70 -10.47 28.94
C GLU A 650 -19.72 -11.50 28.35
N VAL A 651 -18.82 -11.07 27.45
CA VAL A 651 -17.84 -11.97 26.78
C VAL A 651 -16.56 -12.00 27.60
N ASP A 652 -16.20 -13.18 28.14
CA ASP A 652 -14.98 -13.37 28.93
C ASP A 652 -13.73 -13.11 28.06
N PRO A 653 -12.88 -12.13 28.41
CA PRO A 653 -11.67 -11.81 27.65
C PRO A 653 -10.64 -12.95 27.70
N ALA A 654 -10.39 -13.49 28.89
CA ALA A 654 -9.30 -14.44 29.14
C ALA A 654 -9.59 -15.81 28.51
N ALA A 655 -10.81 -16.34 28.65
CA ALA A 655 -11.24 -17.57 27.99
C ALA A 655 -11.20 -17.41 26.46
N THR A 656 -11.76 -16.31 25.94
CA THR A 656 -11.83 -16.05 24.50
C THR A 656 -10.44 -15.88 23.87
N LEU A 657 -9.57 -15.07 24.47
CA LEU A 657 -8.22 -14.85 23.97
C LEU A 657 -7.37 -16.13 24.06
N ARG A 658 -7.49 -16.90 25.14
CA ARG A 658 -6.84 -18.21 25.28
C ARG A 658 -7.25 -19.15 24.15
N ALA A 659 -8.56 -19.38 23.95
CA ALA A 659 -9.07 -20.27 22.92
C ALA A 659 -8.64 -19.85 21.50
N VAL A 660 -8.63 -18.54 21.22
CA VAL A 660 -8.21 -17.99 19.93
C VAL A 660 -6.70 -18.13 19.70
N VAL A 661 -5.86 -17.87 20.72
CA VAL A 661 -4.41 -18.01 20.63
C VAL A 661 -4.00 -19.48 20.56
N GLU A 662 -4.61 -20.38 21.34
CA GLU A 662 -4.40 -21.83 21.25
C GLU A 662 -4.74 -22.35 19.84
N ARG A 663 -5.90 -21.97 19.27
CA ARG A 663 -6.28 -22.35 17.90
C ARG A 663 -5.31 -21.79 16.86
N ALA A 664 -4.81 -20.57 17.04
CA ALA A 664 -3.83 -19.97 16.14
C ALA A 664 -2.43 -20.62 16.24
N GLN A 665 -2.01 -20.99 17.46
CA GLN A 665 -0.78 -21.74 17.77
C GLN A 665 -0.81 -23.15 17.18
N MET A 666 -1.91 -23.89 17.35
CA MET A 666 -2.07 -25.25 16.83
C MET A 666 -2.15 -25.33 15.30
N SER A 667 -2.78 -24.35 14.65
CA SER A 667 -3.02 -24.37 13.20
C SER A 667 -1.98 -23.61 12.37
N ALA A 668 -1.28 -22.66 12.98
CA ALA A 668 -0.50 -21.62 12.30
C ALA A 668 -1.26 -21.01 11.09
N ALA A 669 -2.58 -20.81 11.21
CA ALA A 669 -3.44 -20.43 10.09
C ALA A 669 -3.68 -18.92 9.94
N PHE A 670 -3.66 -18.17 11.05
CA PHE A 670 -3.94 -16.74 11.11
C PHE A 670 -3.17 -16.08 12.28
N ARG A 671 -3.11 -14.75 12.32
CA ARG A 671 -2.76 -13.95 13.50
C ARG A 671 -4.03 -13.33 14.10
N PRO A 672 -4.27 -13.42 15.40
CA PRO A 672 -5.39 -12.74 16.02
C PRO A 672 -5.14 -11.23 16.15
N ALA A 673 -6.16 -10.46 15.81
CA ALA A 673 -6.31 -9.08 16.26
C ALA A 673 -7.74 -8.90 16.78
N VAL A 674 -7.95 -7.94 17.69
CA VAL A 674 -9.21 -7.75 18.39
C VAL A 674 -9.63 -6.29 18.37
N LEU A 675 -10.93 -6.05 18.20
CA LEU A 675 -11.60 -4.77 18.45
C LEU A 675 -12.60 -4.98 19.60
N ALA A 676 -12.27 -4.50 20.80
CA ALA A 676 -12.98 -4.83 22.04
C ALA A 676 -13.13 -3.64 23.01
N PRO A 677 -13.95 -3.75 24.08
CA PRO A 677 -13.94 -2.80 25.18
C PRO A 677 -12.55 -2.59 25.82
N PRO A 678 -12.27 -1.44 26.45
CA PRO A 678 -10.98 -1.17 27.12
C PRO A 678 -10.65 -2.15 28.27
N SER A 679 -11.63 -2.87 28.81
CA SER A 679 -11.41 -3.90 29.83
C SER A 679 -10.60 -5.10 29.34
N TRP A 680 -10.51 -5.34 28.02
CA TRP A 680 -9.75 -6.43 27.41
C TRP A 680 -8.24 -6.12 27.25
N VAL A 681 -7.78 -4.94 27.67
CA VAL A 681 -6.41 -4.47 27.41
C VAL A 681 -5.37 -5.35 28.09
N ASP A 682 -5.59 -5.75 29.34
CA ASP A 682 -4.59 -6.43 30.13
C ASP A 682 -4.43 -7.91 29.70
N GLU A 683 -5.54 -8.60 29.42
CA GLU A 683 -5.51 -9.96 28.86
C GLU A 683 -4.96 -9.96 27.44
N ALA A 684 -5.28 -8.95 26.61
CA ALA A 684 -4.68 -8.84 25.28
C ALA A 684 -3.16 -8.63 25.34
N VAL A 685 -2.65 -7.94 26.36
CA VAL A 685 -1.21 -7.82 26.63
C VAL A 685 -0.62 -9.14 27.11
N GLU A 686 -1.26 -9.85 28.05
CA GLU A 686 -0.84 -11.18 28.53
C GLU A 686 -0.72 -12.20 27.39
N PHE A 687 -1.76 -12.30 26.55
CA PHE A 687 -1.80 -13.19 25.39
C PHE A 687 -1.03 -12.66 24.18
N GLY A 688 -0.39 -11.47 24.26
CA GLY A 688 0.40 -10.89 23.16
C GLY A 688 -0.40 -10.52 21.90
N VAL A 689 -1.71 -10.34 22.02
CA VAL A 689 -2.65 -10.09 20.93
C VAL A 689 -2.73 -8.59 20.61
N THR A 690 -2.96 -8.25 19.34
CA THR A 690 -3.08 -6.84 18.92
C THR A 690 -4.52 -6.36 19.11
N LEU A 691 -4.72 -5.45 20.07
CA LEU A 691 -6.03 -4.90 20.41
C LEU A 691 -6.16 -3.42 20.01
N GLU A 692 -7.24 -3.11 19.31
CA GLU A 692 -7.82 -1.77 19.15
C GLU A 692 -9.10 -1.70 20.02
N THR A 693 -9.48 -0.51 20.52
CA THR A 693 -10.67 -0.39 21.39
C THR A 693 -11.94 0.08 20.68
N LEU A 694 -13.09 -0.37 21.17
CA LEU A 694 -14.41 0.23 20.94
C LEU A 694 -15.08 0.58 22.28
N VAL A 695 -16.04 1.49 22.24
CA VAL A 695 -16.95 1.79 23.36
C VAL A 695 -18.10 0.75 23.38
N PRO A 696 -18.46 0.16 24.54
CA PRO A 696 -19.62 -0.71 24.70
C PRO A 696 -20.96 -0.05 24.33
N GLU A 697 -22.01 -0.83 24.07
CA GLU A 697 -23.33 -0.30 23.73
C GLU A 697 -24.00 0.37 24.95
N SER A 698 -23.83 -0.20 26.15
CA SER A 698 -24.27 0.38 27.43
C SER A 698 -23.71 1.79 27.64
N GLY A 699 -22.39 1.93 27.69
CA GLY A 699 -21.72 3.22 27.89
C GLY A 699 -21.99 4.23 26.77
N TRP A 700 -22.09 3.78 25.50
CA TRP A 700 -22.50 4.68 24.40
C TRP A 700 -23.90 5.23 24.63
N ASN A 701 -24.86 4.36 24.97
CA ASN A 701 -26.24 4.75 25.18
C ASN A 701 -26.39 5.62 26.44
N ALA A 702 -25.58 5.40 27.49
CA ALA A 702 -25.54 6.25 28.68
C ALA A 702 -25.11 7.70 28.37
N LEU A 703 -24.11 7.92 27.50
CA LEU A 703 -23.61 9.27 27.18
C LEU A 703 -24.28 9.92 25.95
N TYR A 704 -24.73 9.12 24.98
CA TYR A 704 -25.21 9.59 23.66
C TYR A 704 -26.61 9.08 23.26
N GLY A 705 -27.26 8.21 24.04
CA GLY A 705 -28.64 7.75 23.84
C GLY A 705 -28.81 6.71 22.74
N GLU A 706 -28.67 7.11 21.47
CA GLU A 706 -28.83 6.24 20.30
C GLU A 706 -27.59 6.27 19.39
N GLY A 707 -27.53 5.35 18.42
CA GLY A 707 -26.58 5.42 17.31
C GLY A 707 -25.30 4.60 17.46
N TRP A 708 -25.18 3.76 18.49
CA TRP A 708 -24.01 2.87 18.68
C TRP A 708 -23.68 2.05 17.44
N GLN A 709 -24.69 1.57 16.71
CA GLN A 709 -24.53 0.83 15.45
C GLN A 709 -23.84 1.63 14.33
N ASP A 710 -23.96 2.96 14.29
CA ASP A 710 -23.25 3.81 13.32
C ASP A 710 -21.84 4.18 13.80
N TYR A 711 -21.62 4.21 15.12
CA TYR A 711 -20.29 4.25 15.71
C TYR A 711 -19.51 2.97 15.40
N LEU A 712 -20.07 1.80 15.73
CA LEU A 712 -19.47 0.49 15.52
C LEU A 712 -19.03 0.28 14.07
N ARG A 713 -19.91 0.56 13.09
CA ARG A 713 -19.57 0.47 11.65
C ARG A 713 -18.38 1.34 11.26
N ARG A 714 -18.31 2.57 11.79
CA ARG A 714 -17.18 3.48 11.54
C ARG A 714 -15.91 2.97 12.20
N ARG A 715 -16.00 2.49 13.43
CA ARG A 715 -14.87 1.98 14.20
C ARG A 715 -14.28 0.73 13.57
N VAL A 716 -15.12 -0.15 13.03
CA VAL A 716 -14.72 -1.32 12.23
C VAL A 716 -14.02 -0.89 10.93
N ASP A 717 -14.55 0.10 10.20
CA ASP A 717 -13.91 0.66 9.00
C ASP A 717 -12.54 1.31 9.32
N GLU A 718 -12.44 2.11 10.38
CA GLU A 718 -11.16 2.64 10.90
C GLU A 718 -10.14 1.53 11.17
N THR A 719 -10.53 0.52 11.97
CA THR A 719 -9.64 -0.59 12.35
C THR A 719 -9.25 -1.47 11.15
N CYS A 720 -10.18 -1.74 10.22
CA CYS A 720 -9.89 -2.49 9.00
C CYS A 720 -8.86 -1.80 8.10
N ARG A 721 -8.91 -0.45 8.00
CA ARG A 721 -7.95 0.38 7.24
C ARG A 721 -6.55 0.48 7.85
N VAL A 722 -6.31 -0.13 9.01
CA VAL A 722 -5.02 -0.08 9.70
C VAL A 722 -4.48 -1.49 9.98
N ILE A 723 -5.34 -2.40 10.46
CA ILE A 723 -4.99 -3.81 10.76
C ILE A 723 -5.02 -4.70 9.51
N HIS A 724 -5.76 -4.33 8.46
CA HIS A 724 -5.85 -5.07 7.19
C HIS A 724 -6.21 -6.57 7.32
N PRO A 725 -7.26 -6.92 8.08
CA PRO A 725 -7.69 -8.31 8.26
C PRO A 725 -8.16 -8.96 6.95
N ILE A 726 -8.02 -10.28 6.85
CA ILE A 726 -8.60 -11.09 5.76
C ILE A 726 -9.94 -11.70 6.18
N THR A 727 -10.07 -12.05 7.46
CA THR A 727 -11.31 -12.51 8.08
C THR A 727 -11.71 -11.52 9.16
N VAL A 728 -12.99 -11.18 9.22
CA VAL A 728 -13.59 -10.35 10.26
C VAL A 728 -14.77 -11.14 10.84
N VAL A 729 -14.83 -11.31 12.15
CA VAL A 729 -15.91 -12.02 12.85
C VAL A 729 -16.41 -11.18 14.02
N TYR A 730 -17.73 -11.06 14.15
CA TYR A 730 -18.37 -10.45 15.31
C TYR A 730 -18.65 -11.53 16.35
N ILE A 731 -18.41 -11.25 17.63
CA ILE A 731 -18.68 -12.19 18.74
C ILE A 731 -19.61 -11.54 19.77
N ASP A 732 -20.66 -12.28 20.13
CA ASP A 732 -21.67 -11.92 21.13
C ASP A 732 -21.55 -12.75 22.42
N ARG A 733 -20.67 -13.76 22.43
CA ARG A 733 -20.51 -14.79 23.46
C ARG A 733 -19.05 -15.23 23.58
N THR A 734 -18.68 -15.74 24.75
CA THR A 734 -17.36 -16.33 25.04
C THR A 734 -16.98 -17.45 24.06
N ILE A 735 -15.70 -17.49 23.69
CA ILE A 735 -15.13 -18.63 22.97
C ILE A 735 -14.40 -19.53 23.96
N GLU A 736 -14.94 -20.73 24.18
CA GLU A 736 -14.30 -21.73 25.04
C GLU A 736 -13.13 -22.45 24.34
N PRO A 737 -12.10 -22.89 25.10
CA PRO A 737 -11.02 -23.73 24.58
C PRO A 737 -11.47 -25.06 23.96
N ALA A 738 -10.58 -25.67 23.19
CA ALA A 738 -10.87 -26.88 22.40
C ALA A 738 -11.17 -28.10 23.30
N GLY A 739 -12.45 -28.44 23.46
CA GLY A 739 -12.90 -29.60 24.23
C GLY A 739 -14.41 -29.67 24.48
N GLN A 740 -15.11 -28.53 24.42
CA GLN A 740 -16.57 -28.47 24.56
C GLN A 740 -17.25 -28.23 23.20
N ALA A 741 -18.26 -29.04 22.88
CA ALA A 741 -18.98 -28.93 21.61
C ALA A 741 -20.08 -27.85 21.69
N GLY A 742 -19.93 -26.76 20.94
CA GLY A 742 -20.87 -25.64 20.94
C GLY A 742 -20.63 -24.65 19.80
N ALA A 743 -21.49 -23.62 19.71
CA ALA A 743 -21.47 -22.64 18.63
C ALA A 743 -20.12 -21.89 18.47
N SER A 744 -19.38 -21.70 19.57
CA SER A 744 -18.08 -21.03 19.57
C SER A 744 -17.01 -21.75 18.75
N ALA A 745 -17.13 -23.07 18.55
CA ALA A 745 -16.24 -23.83 17.66
C ALA A 745 -16.35 -23.33 16.20
N ALA A 746 -17.56 -22.99 15.74
CA ALA A 746 -17.77 -22.48 14.38
C ALA A 746 -17.09 -21.11 14.15
N VAL A 747 -16.90 -20.29 15.20
CA VAL A 747 -16.13 -19.05 15.11
C VAL A 747 -14.64 -19.37 14.90
N LEU A 748 -14.08 -20.28 15.70
CA LEU A 748 -12.69 -20.73 15.56
C LEU A 748 -12.43 -21.34 14.18
N ASP A 749 -13.37 -22.14 13.66
CA ASP A 749 -13.29 -22.74 12.33
C ASP A 749 -13.37 -21.66 11.23
N VAL A 750 -14.21 -20.63 11.37
CA VAL A 750 -14.27 -19.50 10.43
C VAL A 750 -12.97 -18.69 10.42
N LEU A 751 -12.29 -18.55 11.56
CA LEU A 751 -10.96 -17.94 11.64
C LEU A 751 -9.91 -18.77 10.89
N GLU A 752 -9.93 -20.11 11.03
CA GLU A 752 -9.06 -21.02 10.26
C GLU A 752 -9.42 -21.06 8.75
N MET A 753 -10.70 -20.93 8.40
CA MET A 753 -11.15 -20.88 7.01
C MET A 753 -10.59 -19.67 6.22
N ALA A 754 -9.94 -18.71 6.88
CA ALA A 754 -9.08 -17.72 6.22
C ALA A 754 -8.00 -18.37 5.32
N ARG A 755 -7.56 -19.58 5.67
CA ARG A 755 -6.56 -20.38 4.94
C ARG A 755 -7.19 -21.30 3.90
N THR A 756 -8.38 -21.86 4.13
CA THR A 756 -9.08 -22.72 3.15
C THR A 756 -9.81 -21.94 2.06
N ARG A 757 -10.23 -20.68 2.31
CA ARG A 757 -10.68 -19.73 1.27
C ARG A 757 -9.56 -19.23 0.33
N ARG A 758 -8.36 -19.84 0.38
CA ARG A 758 -7.32 -19.78 -0.67
C ARG A 758 -7.11 -21.10 -1.42
N ARG A 759 -7.95 -22.11 -1.17
CA ARG A 759 -7.92 -23.46 -1.78
C ARG A 759 -9.24 -23.84 -2.47
N ALA A 760 -10.16 -22.88 -2.62
CA ALA A 760 -11.45 -22.98 -3.29
C ALA A 760 -11.69 -21.70 -4.11
#